data_AF-A0AAV6JUA3-F1
#
_entry.id   AF-A0AAV6JUA3-F1
#
_cell.length_a   1.000
_cell.length_b   1.000
_cell.length_c   1.000
_cell.angle_alpha   90.00
_cell.angle_beta   90.00
_cell.angle_gamma   90.00
#
_symmetry.space_group_name_H-M   'P 1'
#
loop_
_entity.id
_entity.type
_entity.pdbx_description
1 polymer ?
#
loop_
_entity_poly.entity_id
_entity_poly.type
_entity_poly.pdbx_seq_one_letter_code
_entity_poly.pdbx_strand_id
1 'polypeptide(L)'
;MAANGDFSFAGSNASVKNNSPNEKGRNGLAKIHTQKKKAEAGEVCHDDSGPTVKAQTIDELHSLQRKSASLASLTRETGPKVVKGDPARKAETPKVSSHSHATDPFHYAPTFSTSDSALKFTHILYNLSPAELYEQAIKYEKGSFLTASGALATLSGAKTGRSPRDKRVVKDETTTDELWWGKGSPNIEMDEHTFLVNRERAVDYLCSLDKVFVNDQFLNWDPNHRIKVRIVSARAYHSLFMHNMCIRPTPEELENFGTPDFTIYNAGQFPCNRYTHYMTSSTSIDLNLARREMVILGTQYAGEMKKGLFSVMHYLMPKRQILSLHSGCNMGKGGDVALFFGLSGTGKTTLSTDHNRYLIGDDEHCWSENGVSNIEGGCYAKCIDLSGEKEPDIWNAIKFGTVLENVVFEEHSRDVDYSDKSVTENTRAAYPIEYIPNAKIPCVGPHPKNVILLACDAFGVLPPVSKLNLAQTMYHFISGYTALVAGTEDGIKEPTATFSACFGAAFIMLHPTKYAAMLAEKMKKHGATGWLVNTGWSGGRYGSGNRIKLAYTRKIIDAIHSGTLLEANYVKTEVFGLEIPTEVEGVPLEILNPVNTWSDKVAYNDTLLKLGGLFKKNFEVFASYKIGTDNKLTEEILAAGPNF
;
A
#
# COMPACT_ATOMS: atom_id res chain seq x y z
N MET A 1 -23.56 -22.55 50.09
CA MET A 1 -22.62 -22.48 51.23
C MET A 1 -21.45 -21.62 50.74
N ALA A 2 -21.48 -20.30 50.90
CA ALA A 2 -21.06 -19.50 52.09
C ALA A 2 -19.58 -19.77 52.44
N ALA A 3 -18.65 -18.81 52.59
CA ALA A 3 -18.68 -17.38 52.95
C ALA A 3 -17.45 -16.67 52.32
N ASN A 4 -17.47 -15.42 51.83
CA ASN A 4 -17.55 -14.09 52.49
C ASN A 4 -16.37 -13.71 53.42
N GLY A 5 -15.79 -12.54 53.17
CA GLY A 5 -14.88 -11.82 54.07
C GLY A 5 -14.30 -10.52 53.46
N ASP A 6 -15.03 -9.41 53.58
CA ASP A 6 -14.69 -8.04 53.15
C ASP A 6 -14.01 -7.17 54.26
N PHE A 7 -13.56 -5.96 53.85
CA PHE A 7 -13.46 -4.66 54.58
C PHE A 7 -12.25 -4.43 55.52
N SER A 8 -11.66 -3.22 55.72
CA SER A 8 -12.04 -1.80 55.47
C SER A 8 -10.84 -0.83 55.69
N PHE A 9 -11.01 0.43 55.22
CA PHE A 9 -10.18 1.62 55.49
C PHE A 9 -10.45 2.27 56.86
N ALA A 10 -9.47 3.02 57.40
CA ALA A 10 -9.71 4.11 58.35
C ALA A 10 -8.64 5.22 58.22
N GLY A 11 -9.08 6.48 58.10
CA GLY A 11 -8.24 7.67 58.25
C GLY A 11 -8.47 8.36 59.60
N SER A 12 -7.58 9.27 59.99
CA SER A 12 -7.88 10.34 60.95
C SER A 12 -6.87 11.50 60.86
N ASN A 13 -7.40 12.70 61.10
CA ASN A 13 -6.81 14.04 60.95
C ASN A 13 -6.06 14.54 62.20
N ALA A 14 -5.22 15.57 61.97
CA ALA A 14 -5.16 16.87 62.68
C ALA A 14 -3.93 17.25 63.55
N SER A 15 -3.38 18.42 63.20
CA SER A 15 -3.08 19.61 64.05
C SER A 15 -1.62 20.03 64.37
N VAL A 16 -1.21 21.07 63.63
CA VAL A 16 -0.48 22.34 63.92
C VAL A 16 0.13 22.58 65.32
N LYS A 17 1.38 23.09 65.37
CA LYS A 17 1.82 24.22 66.23
C LYS A 17 3.15 24.88 65.79
N ASN A 18 3.19 26.22 65.92
CA ASN A 18 4.23 27.21 65.57
C ASN A 18 5.51 27.17 66.42
N ASN A 19 6.64 27.65 65.86
CA ASN A 19 7.42 28.81 66.36
C ASN A 19 8.68 29.13 65.53
N SER A 20 8.89 30.41 65.22
CA SER A 20 10.14 31.07 64.76
C SER A 20 10.84 31.76 65.99
N PRO A 21 11.93 32.57 65.93
CA PRO A 21 12.70 33.14 64.78
C PRO A 21 14.25 33.34 64.95
N ASN A 22 14.89 33.91 63.91
CA ASN A 22 16.09 34.79 63.86
C ASN A 22 17.53 34.24 64.13
N GLU A 23 18.44 34.41 63.15
CA GLU A 23 19.61 35.34 63.27
C GLU A 23 20.41 35.54 61.96
N LYS A 24 21.06 36.71 61.88
CA LYS A 24 21.82 37.30 60.76
C LYS A 24 23.32 36.89 60.79
N GLY A 25 24.01 36.87 59.65
CA GLY A 25 25.48 36.91 59.62
C GLY A 25 26.11 36.87 58.23
N ARG A 26 27.03 37.81 57.95
CA ARG A 26 27.63 38.17 56.65
C ARG A 26 29.07 37.60 56.48
N ASN A 27 29.49 37.55 55.20
CA ASN A 27 30.85 37.71 54.65
C ASN A 27 31.80 36.50 54.50
N GLY A 28 32.32 36.36 53.27
CA GLY A 28 33.78 36.26 53.04
C GLY A 28 34.30 34.94 52.48
N LEU A 29 34.78 34.98 51.22
CA LEU A 29 35.40 33.88 50.46
C LEU A 29 36.81 33.50 50.94
N ALA A 30 37.18 32.22 50.80
CA ALA A 30 38.52 31.80 50.34
C ALA A 30 38.49 30.40 49.67
N LYS A 31 39.16 30.32 48.51
CA LYS A 31 39.32 29.17 47.59
C LYS A 31 40.11 28.00 48.19
N ILE A 32 39.81 26.74 47.82
CA ILE A 32 40.80 25.66 47.61
C ILE A 32 40.36 24.68 46.48
N HIS A 33 41.33 24.26 45.66
CA HIS A 33 41.24 23.30 44.55
C HIS A 33 41.25 21.80 44.99
N THR A 34 40.35 21.04 44.37
CA THR A 34 40.36 19.63 43.87
C THR A 34 41.26 18.54 44.51
N GLN A 35 40.69 17.41 44.97
CA GLN A 35 40.49 16.14 44.22
C GLN A 35 40.10 14.91 45.10
N LYS A 36 39.25 14.05 44.50
CA LYS A 36 39.08 12.58 44.62
C LYS A 36 38.21 11.91 45.72
N LYS A 37 37.05 11.44 45.21
CA LYS A 37 36.44 10.08 45.26
C LYS A 37 35.37 9.74 46.32
N LYS A 38 34.24 9.27 45.74
CA LYS A 38 33.19 8.31 46.16
C LYS A 38 32.02 8.78 47.05
N ALA A 39 30.90 9.01 46.34
CA ALA A 39 29.53 8.51 46.55
C ALA A 39 28.93 8.45 47.97
N GLU A 40 27.88 9.23 48.23
CA GLU A 40 26.48 8.76 48.24
C GLU A 40 25.47 9.93 48.31
N ALA A 41 24.20 9.61 48.03
CA ALA A 41 23.03 10.38 47.59
C ALA A 41 22.58 11.64 48.38
N GLY A 42 21.90 12.56 47.66
CA GLY A 42 20.74 13.30 48.19
C GLY A 42 20.63 14.81 47.92
N GLU A 43 19.84 15.18 46.90
CA GLU A 43 19.06 16.42 46.69
C GLU A 43 19.74 17.79 46.43
N VAL A 44 19.65 18.27 45.17
CA VAL A 44 19.63 19.71 44.81
C VAL A 44 18.65 19.95 43.65
N CYS A 45 17.96 21.10 43.72
CA CYS A 45 16.97 21.69 42.82
C CYS A 45 17.41 21.85 41.34
N HIS A 46 16.42 21.77 40.44
CA HIS A 46 16.55 21.96 38.99
C HIS A 46 16.55 23.45 38.57
N ASP A 47 17.45 23.79 37.63
CA ASP A 47 17.48 25.01 36.81
C ASP A 47 17.30 24.59 35.33
N ASP A 48 16.39 25.27 34.62
CA ASP A 48 15.92 24.96 33.27
C ASP A 48 16.87 25.49 32.17
N SER A 49 18.09 24.96 32.15
CA SER A 49 18.97 25.05 30.97
C SER A 49 19.20 23.65 30.39
N GLY A 50 18.66 23.43 29.18
CA GLY A 50 18.77 22.13 28.49
C GLY A 50 20.24 21.73 28.25
N PRO A 51 20.55 20.42 28.23
CA PRO A 51 21.93 19.95 28.21
C PRO A 51 22.60 20.20 26.85
N THR A 52 23.84 20.72 26.88
CA THR A 52 24.76 20.66 25.74
C THR A 52 25.08 19.20 25.42
N VAL A 53 24.67 18.74 24.23
CA VAL A 53 24.96 17.39 23.75
C VAL A 53 26.37 17.34 23.18
N LYS A 54 27.24 16.49 23.75
CA LYS A 54 28.56 16.18 23.18
C LYS A 54 28.44 14.94 22.28
N ALA A 55 28.60 15.12 20.97
CA ALA A 55 28.78 14.01 20.03
C ALA A 55 30.23 13.50 20.13
N GLN A 56 30.43 12.19 20.25
CA GLN A 56 31.77 11.58 20.29
C GLN A 56 32.24 11.11 18.90
N THR A 57 31.33 11.07 17.93
CA THR A 57 31.61 10.68 16.54
C THR A 57 30.89 11.59 15.54
N ILE A 58 31.38 11.64 14.30
CA ILE A 58 30.76 12.40 13.20
C ILE A 58 29.36 11.86 12.88
N ASP A 59 29.13 10.56 13.03
CA ASP A 59 27.83 9.93 12.79
C ASP A 59 26.77 10.32 13.84
N GLU A 60 27.16 10.48 15.11
CA GLU A 60 26.27 11.01 16.15
C GLU A 60 25.91 12.48 15.90
N LEU A 61 26.86 13.29 15.41
CA LEU A 61 26.61 14.68 15.05
C LEU A 61 25.59 14.78 13.90
N HIS A 62 25.71 13.92 12.87
CA HIS A 62 24.75 13.85 11.78
C HIS A 62 23.37 13.34 12.23
N SER A 63 23.30 12.41 13.18
CA SER A 63 22.05 11.92 13.76
C SER A 63 21.30 13.01 14.54
N LEU A 64 22.03 13.81 15.32
CA LEU A 64 21.48 14.94 16.09
C LEU A 64 21.05 16.10 15.17
N GLN A 65 21.80 16.37 14.09
CA GLN A 65 21.42 17.33 13.06
C GLN A 65 20.16 16.90 12.29
N ARG A 66 19.95 15.59 12.05
CA ARG A 66 18.70 15.08 11.44
C ARG A 66 17.49 15.22 12.36
N LYS A 67 17.65 14.97 13.67
CA LYS A 67 16.57 15.19 14.66
C LYS A 67 16.21 16.68 14.81
N SER A 68 17.23 17.55 14.78
CA SER A 68 17.05 19.01 14.74
C SER A 68 16.38 19.48 13.44
N ALA A 69 16.79 18.96 12.28
CA ALA A 69 16.16 19.26 10.98
C ALA A 69 14.72 18.75 10.90
N SER A 70 14.39 17.63 11.56
CA SER A 70 13.02 17.12 11.69
C SER A 70 12.12 18.03 12.54
N LEU A 71 12.65 18.73 13.54
CA LEU A 71 11.89 19.73 14.30
C LEU A 71 11.80 21.07 13.56
N ALA A 72 12.87 21.50 12.88
CA ALA A 72 12.88 22.71 12.06
C ALA A 72 11.97 22.61 10.82
N SER A 73 11.73 21.38 10.33
CA SER A 73 10.76 21.08 9.26
C SER A 73 9.31 21.41 9.64
N LEU A 74 8.95 21.33 10.92
CA LEU A 74 7.59 21.65 11.42
C LEU A 74 7.28 23.16 11.44
N THR A 75 8.27 24.02 11.18
CA THR A 75 8.13 25.49 11.24
C THR A 75 8.42 26.21 9.92
N ARG A 76 8.58 25.48 8.80
CA ARG A 76 8.71 26.09 7.46
C ARG A 76 7.42 25.99 6.67
N GLU A 77 6.89 27.13 6.24
CA GLU A 77 5.75 27.27 5.31
C GLU A 77 6.02 26.76 3.87
N THR A 78 7.07 25.98 3.62
CA THR A 78 7.43 25.50 2.29
C THR A 78 7.66 23.99 2.28
N GLY A 79 6.61 23.23 1.94
CA GLY A 79 6.72 21.82 1.55
C GLY A 79 7.37 21.65 0.17
N PRO A 80 7.56 20.40 -0.30
CA PRO A 80 8.13 20.11 -1.62
C PRO A 80 7.32 20.81 -2.73
N LYS A 81 8.02 21.51 -3.63
CA LYS A 81 7.43 22.29 -4.74
C LYS A 81 7.39 21.42 -6.00
N VAL A 82 6.22 21.33 -6.65
CA VAL A 82 6.01 20.66 -7.96
C VAL A 82 6.24 21.58 -9.16
N VAL A 83 6.64 22.82 -8.92
CA VAL A 83 6.81 23.86 -9.93
C VAL A 83 8.25 24.37 -9.85
N LYS A 84 8.93 24.42 -11.00
CA LYS A 84 10.33 24.88 -11.11
C LYS A 84 10.37 26.35 -11.51
N GLY A 85 10.27 27.25 -10.52
CA GLY A 85 10.37 28.71 -10.71
C GLY A 85 9.83 29.51 -9.51
N ASP A 86 10.46 30.64 -9.16
CA ASP A 86 9.97 31.64 -8.17
C ASP A 86 10.41 33.02 -8.70
N PRO A 87 9.57 34.08 -8.70
CA PRO A 87 9.48 34.92 -7.51
C PRO A 87 8.09 35.56 -7.20
N ALA A 88 7.93 35.86 -5.91
CA ALA A 88 6.81 36.52 -5.24
C ALA A 88 6.43 37.95 -5.69
N ARG A 89 5.14 38.31 -5.51
CA ARG A 89 4.71 39.70 -5.16
C ARG A 89 3.37 39.75 -4.44
N LYS A 90 3.35 40.47 -3.30
CA LYS A 90 2.19 40.81 -2.45
C LYS A 90 1.32 41.90 -3.10
N ALA A 91 0.00 41.84 -2.87
CA ALA A 91 -0.90 42.99 -2.95
C ALA A 91 -1.98 42.90 -1.85
N GLU A 92 -2.17 44.02 -1.17
CA GLU A 92 -3.00 44.25 0.02
C GLU A 92 -4.47 44.52 -0.35
N THR A 93 -5.39 44.14 0.54
CA THR A 93 -6.83 44.47 0.51
C THR A 93 -7.16 45.67 1.42
N PRO A 94 -8.13 46.52 1.09
CA PRO A 94 -8.75 47.42 2.05
C PRO A 94 -10.11 46.93 2.56
N LYS A 95 -10.36 47.19 3.85
CA LYS A 95 -11.62 47.03 4.59
C LYS A 95 -12.62 48.14 4.25
N VAL A 96 -13.92 47.83 4.26
CA VAL A 96 -15.02 48.81 4.48
C VAL A 96 -16.07 48.21 5.43
N SER A 97 -16.72 49.14 6.13
CA SER A 97 -17.37 49.11 7.43
C SER A 97 -18.86 48.74 7.48
N SER A 98 -19.28 48.44 8.71
CA SER A 98 -20.60 48.11 9.27
C SER A 98 -21.65 49.24 9.25
N HIS A 99 -22.93 48.86 9.15
CA HIS A 99 -24.07 49.65 9.64
C HIS A 99 -25.10 48.77 10.38
N SER A 100 -25.74 49.38 11.38
CA SER A 100 -26.55 48.81 12.46
C SER A 100 -27.96 49.43 12.48
N HIS A 101 -29.02 48.68 12.84
CA HIS A 101 -30.30 49.15 13.43
C HIS A 101 -31.03 47.95 14.08
N ALA A 102 -31.22 47.89 15.42
CA ALA A 102 -32.39 48.30 16.25
C ALA A 102 -33.65 47.41 16.07
N THR A 103 -33.90 46.37 16.90
CA THR A 103 -34.62 46.23 18.20
C THR A 103 -36.16 46.32 18.18
N ASP A 104 -36.86 45.19 18.43
CA ASP A 104 -37.95 44.94 19.44
C ASP A 104 -38.74 43.61 19.15
N PRO A 105 -39.59 43.03 20.04
CA PRO A 105 -39.26 42.46 21.36
C PRO A 105 -39.86 41.04 21.63
N PHE A 106 -39.31 40.35 22.64
CA PHE A 106 -39.83 39.18 23.40
C PHE A 106 -40.58 38.01 22.71
N HIS A 107 -39.87 36.89 22.54
CA HIS A 107 -40.41 35.55 22.83
C HIS A 107 -39.35 34.73 23.57
N TYR A 108 -39.67 34.26 24.78
CA TYR A 108 -38.82 33.39 25.59
C TYR A 108 -38.81 31.99 24.95
N ALA A 109 -37.74 31.66 24.22
CA ALA A 109 -37.48 30.34 23.65
C ALA A 109 -36.38 29.65 24.46
N PRO A 110 -36.43 28.32 24.63
CA PRO A 110 -35.53 27.58 25.50
C PRO A 110 -34.08 27.83 25.08
N THR A 111 -33.22 28.13 26.06
CA THR A 111 -31.78 28.24 25.87
C THR A 111 -31.24 26.88 25.42
N PHE A 112 -31.22 26.66 24.11
CA PHE A 112 -30.31 25.72 23.50
C PHE A 112 -28.91 26.22 23.83
N SER A 113 -28.19 25.46 24.65
CA SER A 113 -26.73 25.54 24.70
C SER A 113 -26.21 25.11 23.32
N THR A 114 -26.30 26.01 22.36
CA THR A 114 -25.59 25.92 21.09
C THR A 114 -24.12 26.10 21.42
N SER A 115 -23.36 25.01 21.39
CA SER A 115 -21.92 25.16 21.34
C SER A 115 -21.55 25.89 20.05
N ASP A 116 -20.52 26.73 20.07
CA ASP A 116 -20.07 27.45 18.86
C ASP A 116 -19.73 26.51 17.69
N SER A 117 -19.45 25.22 17.97
CA SER A 117 -19.29 24.16 16.97
C SER A 117 -20.56 23.84 16.16
N ALA A 118 -21.76 24.17 16.66
CA ALA A 118 -23.03 23.96 15.96
C ALA A 118 -23.33 25.06 14.91
N LEU A 119 -22.53 26.12 14.85
CA LEU A 119 -22.72 27.24 13.91
C LEU A 119 -21.92 27.08 12.61
N LYS A 120 -21.03 26.09 12.52
CA LYS A 120 -20.30 25.75 11.29
C LYS A 120 -20.94 24.55 10.60
N PHE A 121 -21.54 24.78 9.43
CA PHE A 121 -22.10 23.71 8.61
C PHE A 121 -21.06 23.19 7.61
N THR A 122 -20.81 21.88 7.60
CA THR A 122 -20.00 21.22 6.57
C THR A 122 -20.89 20.83 5.39
N HIS A 123 -20.57 21.32 4.20
CA HIS A 123 -21.26 20.93 2.97
C HIS A 123 -20.87 19.51 2.53
N ILE A 124 -21.84 18.63 2.34
CA ILE A 124 -21.60 17.28 1.81
C ILE A 124 -21.80 17.32 0.30
N LEU A 125 -20.73 17.05 -0.44
CA LEU A 125 -20.74 17.02 -1.90
C LEU A 125 -20.77 15.57 -2.38
N TYR A 126 -21.93 15.15 -2.90
CA TYR A 126 -22.23 13.74 -3.16
C TYR A 126 -22.03 13.38 -4.64
N ASN A 127 -21.30 12.30 -4.91
CA ASN A 127 -21.12 11.70 -6.24
C ASN A 127 -20.82 12.71 -7.36
N LEU A 128 -19.98 13.70 -7.07
CA LEU A 128 -19.64 14.73 -8.05
C LEU A 128 -19.04 14.13 -9.32
N SER A 129 -19.34 14.75 -10.46
CA SER A 129 -18.73 14.42 -11.73
C SER A 129 -17.21 14.74 -11.73
N PRO A 130 -16.41 14.13 -12.62
CA PRO A 130 -15.01 14.48 -12.77
C PRO A 130 -14.78 15.98 -13.02
N ALA A 131 -15.63 16.64 -13.80
CA ALA A 131 -15.52 18.08 -14.07
C ALA A 131 -15.70 18.91 -12.78
N GLU A 132 -16.73 18.62 -11.99
CA GLU A 132 -16.93 19.29 -10.70
C GLU A 132 -15.76 19.01 -9.75
N LEU A 133 -15.25 17.77 -9.70
CA LEU A 133 -14.09 17.44 -8.86
C LEU A 133 -12.82 18.20 -9.28
N TYR A 134 -12.62 18.43 -10.58
CA TYR A 134 -11.54 19.28 -11.09
C TYR A 134 -11.71 20.73 -10.62
N GLU A 135 -12.90 21.31 -10.75
CA GLU A 135 -13.19 22.66 -10.27
C GLU A 135 -12.92 22.78 -8.77
N GLN A 136 -13.36 21.79 -7.99
CA GLN A 136 -13.16 21.76 -6.55
C GLN A 136 -11.67 21.64 -6.18
N ALA A 137 -10.91 20.79 -6.88
CA ALA A 137 -9.49 20.62 -6.65
C ALA A 137 -8.70 21.89 -7.02
N ILE A 138 -8.90 22.44 -8.22
CA ILE A 138 -8.14 23.61 -8.71
C ILE A 138 -8.43 24.85 -7.87
N LYS A 139 -9.69 25.05 -7.46
CA LYS A 139 -10.11 26.26 -6.74
C LYS A 139 -9.75 26.23 -5.26
N TYR A 140 -9.74 25.05 -4.62
CA TYR A 140 -9.66 24.96 -3.16
C TYR A 140 -8.49 24.12 -2.63
N GLU A 141 -7.84 23.30 -3.46
CA GLU A 141 -6.68 22.51 -3.03
C GLU A 141 -5.37 23.12 -3.53
N LYS A 142 -4.63 23.71 -2.59
CA LYS A 142 -3.27 24.17 -2.88
C LYS A 142 -2.42 22.98 -3.35
N GLY A 143 -1.73 23.15 -4.47
CA GLY A 143 -0.87 22.10 -5.04
C GLY A 143 -1.57 21.20 -6.05
N SER A 144 -2.81 21.49 -6.44
CA SER A 144 -3.50 20.83 -7.55
C SER A 144 -3.42 21.68 -8.83
N PHE A 145 -3.05 21.06 -9.94
CA PHE A 145 -2.79 21.73 -11.21
C PHE A 145 -3.33 20.93 -12.40
N LEU A 146 -3.55 21.62 -13.52
CA LEU A 146 -3.77 20.97 -14.81
C LEU A 146 -2.44 20.81 -15.55
N THR A 147 -2.22 19.61 -16.06
CA THR A 147 -1.10 19.31 -16.97
C THR A 147 -1.50 19.58 -18.42
N ALA A 148 -0.54 19.59 -19.34
CA ALA A 148 -0.76 19.81 -20.77
C ALA A 148 -1.74 18.79 -21.40
N SER A 149 -1.78 17.56 -20.87
CA SER A 149 -2.72 16.53 -21.29
C SER A 149 -4.15 16.72 -20.75
N GLY A 150 -4.34 17.71 -19.87
CA GLY A 150 -5.60 17.94 -19.16
C GLY A 150 -5.78 17.07 -17.92
N ALA A 151 -4.81 16.25 -17.52
CA ALA A 151 -4.88 15.49 -16.27
C ALA A 151 -4.66 16.38 -15.03
N LEU A 152 -5.30 16.03 -13.92
CA LEU A 152 -5.15 16.70 -12.62
C LEU A 152 -3.89 16.20 -11.92
N ALA A 153 -2.84 17.02 -11.85
CA ALA A 153 -1.63 16.73 -11.08
C ALA A 153 -1.76 17.24 -9.65
N THR A 154 -1.32 16.45 -8.66
CA THR A 154 -1.32 16.84 -7.25
C THR A 154 -0.24 16.12 -6.44
N LEU A 155 -0.09 16.53 -5.18
CA LEU A 155 0.82 15.95 -4.19
C LEU A 155 0.05 15.16 -3.11
N SER A 156 0.63 14.03 -2.70
CA SER A 156 0.14 13.24 -1.56
C SER A 156 0.79 13.61 -0.22
N GLY A 157 1.51 14.73 -0.17
CA GLY A 157 2.18 15.24 1.03
C GLY A 157 3.43 14.44 1.40
N ALA A 158 3.71 14.31 2.71
CA ALA A 158 4.94 13.68 3.21
C ALA A 158 5.03 12.17 2.90
N LYS A 159 3.91 11.52 2.59
CA LYS A 159 3.84 10.10 2.25
C LYS A 159 3.56 9.99 0.75
N THR A 160 4.54 9.51 -0.01
CA THR A 160 4.44 9.28 -1.46
C THR A 160 4.24 7.80 -1.81
N GLY A 161 3.88 7.00 -0.80
CA GLY A 161 3.70 5.56 -0.87
C GLY A 161 2.99 5.05 0.37
N ARG A 162 2.75 3.74 0.40
CA ARG A 162 2.07 3.08 1.53
C ARG A 162 2.87 3.19 2.83
N SER A 163 2.18 3.08 3.96
CA SER A 163 2.75 3.00 5.29
C SER A 163 2.41 1.65 5.97
N PRO A 164 2.98 0.50 5.53
CA PRO A 164 2.60 -0.83 6.05
C PRO A 164 2.75 -0.98 7.58
N ARG A 165 3.72 -0.28 8.17
CA ARG A 165 3.96 -0.30 9.63
C ARG A 165 2.90 0.45 10.43
N ASP A 166 2.09 1.28 9.77
CA ASP A 166 1.03 2.08 10.37
C ASP A 166 -0.37 1.49 10.06
N LYS A 167 -0.45 0.37 9.33
CA LYS A 167 -1.70 -0.41 9.16
C LYS A 167 -2.07 -1.05 10.49
N ARG A 168 -3.34 -0.98 10.87
CA ARG A 168 -3.90 -1.70 12.03
C ARG A 168 -5.20 -2.39 11.66
N VAL A 169 -5.47 -3.51 12.31
CA VAL A 169 -6.72 -4.27 12.16
C VAL A 169 -7.25 -4.56 13.56
N VAL A 170 -8.52 -4.24 13.79
CA VAL A 170 -9.18 -4.54 15.07
C VAL A 170 -9.20 -6.04 15.29
N LYS A 171 -8.71 -6.47 16.45
CA LYS A 171 -8.73 -7.85 16.90
C LYS A 171 -9.84 -8.04 17.92
N ASP A 172 -10.89 -8.71 17.47
CA ASP A 172 -12.10 -9.06 18.22
C ASP A 172 -12.28 -10.58 18.26
N GLU A 173 -13.40 -11.06 18.84
CA GLU A 173 -13.69 -12.49 18.97
C GLU A 173 -13.70 -13.24 17.63
N THR A 174 -14.13 -12.60 16.54
CA THR A 174 -14.20 -13.24 15.22
C THR A 174 -12.84 -13.24 14.52
N THR A 175 -12.17 -12.10 14.52
CA THR A 175 -10.92 -11.89 13.79
C THR A 175 -9.71 -12.50 14.48
N THR A 176 -9.79 -12.79 15.79
CA THR A 176 -8.71 -13.46 16.54
C THR A 176 -8.34 -14.81 15.93
N ASP A 177 -9.34 -15.61 15.55
CA ASP A 177 -9.12 -16.97 15.02
C ASP A 177 -9.11 -17.01 13.49
N GLU A 178 -9.77 -16.05 12.82
CA GLU A 178 -9.87 -16.04 11.36
C GLU A 178 -8.64 -15.40 10.68
N LEU A 179 -8.10 -14.31 11.24
CA LEU A 179 -7.03 -13.55 10.59
C LEU A 179 -5.65 -14.15 10.88
N TRP A 180 -4.74 -13.94 9.93
CA TRP A 180 -3.35 -14.25 10.17
C TRP A 180 -2.70 -13.16 11.02
N TRP A 181 -2.22 -13.54 12.21
CA TRP A 181 -1.51 -12.67 13.14
C TRP A 181 -0.04 -13.13 13.33
N GLY A 182 0.80 -12.23 13.85
CA GLY A 182 2.15 -12.56 14.29
C GLY A 182 3.24 -12.38 13.22
N LYS A 183 4.36 -13.09 13.38
CA LYS A 183 5.56 -12.89 12.55
C LYS A 183 5.27 -13.21 11.08
N GLY A 184 5.61 -12.27 10.20
CA GLY A 184 5.38 -12.39 8.75
C GLY A 184 4.02 -11.89 8.29
N SER A 185 3.04 -11.74 9.20
CA SER A 185 1.73 -11.19 8.86
C SER A 185 1.79 -9.68 8.59
N PRO A 186 1.04 -9.17 7.60
CA PRO A 186 0.84 -7.73 7.43
C PRO A 186 -0.15 -7.12 8.44
N ASN A 187 -0.86 -7.96 9.21
CA ASN A 187 -1.93 -7.51 10.09
C ASN A 187 -1.36 -7.24 11.48
N ILE A 188 -1.38 -5.97 11.87
CA ILE A 188 -0.96 -5.51 13.18
C ILE A 188 -2.22 -5.23 13.99
N GLU A 189 -2.34 -5.85 15.16
CA GLU A 189 -3.55 -5.78 15.98
C GLU A 189 -3.77 -4.38 16.57
N MET A 190 -5.05 -4.05 16.79
CA MET A 190 -5.49 -2.99 17.70
C MET A 190 -6.79 -3.40 18.40
N ASP A 191 -7.14 -2.72 19.48
CA ASP A 191 -8.45 -2.90 20.14
C ASP A 191 -9.53 -1.98 19.55
N GLU A 192 -10.80 -2.31 19.80
CA GLU A 192 -11.93 -1.52 19.28
C GLU A 192 -11.96 -0.10 19.88
N HIS A 193 -11.59 0.08 21.15
CA HIS A 193 -11.59 1.39 21.80
C HIS A 193 -10.66 2.37 21.07
N THR A 194 -9.46 1.93 20.77
CA THR A 194 -8.44 2.68 20.02
C THR A 194 -8.94 3.01 18.62
N PHE A 195 -9.59 2.07 17.95
CA PHE A 195 -10.22 2.31 16.64
C PHE A 195 -11.28 3.42 16.74
N LEU A 196 -12.15 3.36 17.75
CA LEU A 196 -13.20 4.36 17.95
C LEU A 196 -12.62 5.76 18.23
N VAL A 197 -11.53 5.85 19.01
CA VAL A 197 -10.82 7.12 19.23
C VAL A 197 -10.31 7.71 17.92
N ASN A 198 -9.64 6.91 17.08
CA ASN A 198 -9.15 7.39 15.78
C ASN A 198 -10.30 7.71 14.81
N ARG A 199 -11.37 6.92 14.83
CA ARG A 199 -12.59 7.16 14.04
C ARG A 199 -13.25 8.48 14.43
N GLU A 200 -13.43 8.75 15.72
CA GLU A 200 -13.99 10.00 16.23
C GLU A 200 -13.12 11.18 15.80
N ARG A 201 -11.80 11.10 15.95
CA ARG A 201 -10.86 12.12 15.46
C ARG A 201 -10.99 12.39 13.95
N ALA A 202 -11.15 11.34 13.15
CA ALA A 202 -11.32 11.48 11.71
C ALA A 202 -12.65 12.16 11.37
N VAL A 203 -13.74 11.76 12.03
CA VAL A 203 -15.07 12.35 11.86
C VAL A 203 -15.07 13.82 12.31
N ASP A 204 -14.52 14.12 13.49
CA ASP A 204 -14.41 15.49 13.99
C ASP A 204 -13.63 16.39 13.03
N TYR A 205 -12.51 15.90 12.49
CA TYR A 205 -11.76 16.62 11.48
C TYR A 205 -12.61 16.88 10.23
N LEU A 206 -13.25 15.85 9.68
CA LEU A 206 -14.10 15.97 8.49
C LEU A 206 -15.27 16.94 8.71
N CYS A 207 -15.92 16.90 9.87
CA CYS A 207 -16.99 17.81 10.29
C CYS A 207 -16.48 19.23 10.65
N SER A 208 -15.17 19.42 10.84
CA SER A 208 -14.59 20.75 11.02
C SER A 208 -14.31 21.48 9.69
N LEU A 209 -14.35 20.76 8.56
CA LEU A 209 -14.13 21.32 7.22
C LEU A 209 -15.36 22.06 6.71
N ASP A 210 -15.15 22.99 5.79
CA ASP A 210 -16.25 23.70 5.12
C ASP A 210 -17.06 22.76 4.20
N LYS A 211 -16.41 21.71 3.69
CA LYS A 211 -17.01 20.68 2.85
C LYS A 211 -16.28 19.35 2.93
N VAL A 212 -16.99 18.28 2.61
CA VAL A 212 -16.47 16.92 2.43
C VAL A 212 -17.02 16.32 1.15
N PHE A 213 -16.27 15.39 0.57
CA PHE A 213 -16.66 14.67 -0.64
C PHE A 213 -17.09 13.26 -0.28
N VAL A 214 -18.27 12.86 -0.74
CA VAL A 214 -18.79 11.51 -0.54
C VAL A 214 -19.08 10.89 -1.89
N ASN A 215 -18.54 9.69 -2.13
CA ASN A 215 -18.88 8.92 -3.31
C ASN A 215 -19.20 7.46 -2.98
N ASP A 216 -20.33 7.03 -3.52
CA ASP A 216 -20.86 5.67 -3.45
C ASP A 216 -20.45 4.94 -4.72
N GLN A 217 -19.77 3.80 -4.57
CA GLN A 217 -19.21 3.04 -5.67
C GLN A 217 -19.33 1.53 -5.43
N PHE A 218 -19.06 0.73 -6.44
CA PHE A 218 -18.95 -0.72 -6.30
C PHE A 218 -17.51 -1.20 -6.41
N LEU A 219 -17.24 -2.34 -5.76
CA LEU A 219 -16.11 -3.21 -6.06
C LEU A 219 -16.64 -4.50 -6.68
N ASN A 220 -15.78 -5.16 -7.46
CA ASN A 220 -16.03 -6.44 -8.15
C ASN A 220 -17.05 -6.33 -9.29
N TRP A 221 -16.60 -6.58 -10.52
CA TRP A 221 -17.47 -6.50 -11.71
C TRP A 221 -18.49 -7.63 -11.81
N ASP A 222 -18.35 -8.73 -11.05
CA ASP A 222 -19.36 -9.78 -10.99
C ASP A 222 -20.59 -9.28 -10.21
N PRO A 223 -21.76 -9.09 -10.85
CA PRO A 223 -22.96 -8.52 -10.20
C PRO A 223 -23.43 -9.31 -8.97
N ASN A 224 -23.20 -10.62 -8.93
CA ASN A 224 -23.61 -11.47 -7.80
C ASN A 224 -22.69 -11.32 -6.59
N HIS A 225 -21.54 -10.70 -6.77
CA HIS A 225 -20.49 -10.58 -5.75
C HIS A 225 -19.97 -9.16 -5.59
N ARG A 226 -20.73 -8.17 -6.07
CA ARG A 226 -20.47 -6.75 -5.86
C ARG A 226 -20.44 -6.43 -4.36
N ILE A 227 -19.59 -5.48 -4.01
CA ILE A 227 -19.52 -4.88 -2.67
C ILE A 227 -19.78 -3.38 -2.81
N LYS A 228 -20.76 -2.86 -2.07
CA LYS A 228 -21.04 -1.42 -2.02
C LYS A 228 -20.06 -0.73 -1.10
N VAL A 229 -19.38 0.30 -1.59
CA VAL A 229 -18.44 1.08 -0.79
C VAL A 229 -18.82 2.54 -0.79
N ARG A 230 -18.76 3.17 0.39
CA ARG A 230 -18.88 4.62 0.56
C ARG A 230 -17.54 5.18 0.97
N ILE A 231 -17.05 6.18 0.24
CA ILE A 231 -15.81 6.86 0.59
C ILE A 231 -16.16 8.29 0.98
N VAL A 232 -15.76 8.68 2.19
CA VAL A 232 -15.84 10.05 2.71
C VAL A 232 -14.43 10.60 2.74
N SER A 233 -14.17 11.71 2.05
CA SER A 233 -12.83 12.27 1.93
C SER A 233 -12.80 13.78 2.08
N ALA A 234 -11.68 14.28 2.61
CA ALA A 234 -11.42 15.71 2.78
C ALA A 234 -11.04 16.43 1.48
N ARG A 235 -10.55 15.69 0.47
CA ARG A 235 -10.01 16.22 -0.79
C ARG A 235 -10.79 15.73 -2.01
N ALA A 236 -11.11 16.64 -2.93
CA ALA A 236 -11.66 16.37 -4.24
C ALA A 236 -10.77 15.41 -5.05
N TYR A 237 -9.44 15.54 -4.95
CA TYR A 237 -8.53 14.59 -5.62
C TYR A 237 -8.73 13.15 -5.12
N HIS A 238 -8.94 12.94 -3.81
CA HIS A 238 -9.19 11.60 -3.27
C HIS A 238 -10.52 11.04 -3.77
N SER A 239 -11.54 11.89 -3.87
CA SER A 239 -12.83 11.50 -4.46
C SER A 239 -12.68 11.14 -5.95
N LEU A 240 -11.98 11.94 -6.74
CA LEU A 240 -11.70 11.65 -8.16
C LEU A 240 -10.88 10.38 -8.33
N PHE A 241 -9.88 10.16 -7.48
CA PHE A 241 -9.11 8.93 -7.46
C PHE A 241 -10.02 7.71 -7.24
N MET A 242 -10.93 7.74 -6.25
CA MET A 242 -11.84 6.62 -6.01
C MET A 242 -12.93 6.49 -7.08
N HIS A 243 -13.33 7.59 -7.71
CA HIS A 243 -14.19 7.56 -8.91
C HIS A 243 -13.50 6.82 -10.08
N ASN A 244 -12.18 6.95 -10.20
CA ASN A 244 -11.41 6.23 -11.21
C ASN A 244 -11.18 4.77 -10.81
N MET A 245 -10.83 4.51 -9.54
CA MET A 245 -10.41 3.17 -9.09
C MET A 245 -11.55 2.22 -8.76
N CYS A 246 -12.74 2.73 -8.39
CA CYS A 246 -13.91 1.90 -8.16
C CYS A 246 -14.83 1.84 -9.40
N ILE A 247 -15.80 0.93 -9.35
CA ILE A 247 -16.81 0.79 -10.39
C ILE A 247 -17.92 1.80 -10.12
N ARG A 248 -18.15 2.68 -11.09
CA ARG A 248 -19.13 3.77 -11.01
C ARG A 248 -20.55 3.20 -11.14
N PRO A 249 -21.44 3.42 -10.15
CA PRO A 249 -22.84 3.04 -10.26
C PRO A 249 -23.55 3.87 -11.33
N THR A 250 -24.59 3.31 -11.94
CA THR A 250 -25.53 4.10 -12.76
C THR A 250 -26.35 5.05 -11.89
N PRO A 251 -27.01 6.08 -12.47
CA PRO A 251 -27.90 6.95 -11.70
C PRO A 251 -28.99 6.18 -10.94
N GLU A 252 -29.59 5.15 -11.55
CA GLU A 252 -30.58 4.28 -10.91
C GLU A 252 -29.98 3.46 -9.75
N GLU A 253 -28.77 2.93 -9.91
CA GLU A 253 -28.05 2.23 -8.84
C GLU A 253 -27.67 3.17 -7.68
N LEU A 254 -27.43 4.45 -7.95
CA LEU A 254 -27.19 5.47 -6.92
C LEU A 254 -28.46 5.81 -6.13
N GLU A 255 -29.59 6.01 -6.82
CA GLU A 255 -30.89 6.23 -6.17
C GLU A 255 -31.26 5.05 -5.25
N ASN A 256 -30.91 3.83 -5.68
CA ASN A 256 -31.19 2.59 -4.95
C ASN A 256 -29.98 2.03 -4.18
N PHE A 257 -28.93 2.84 -3.94
CA PHE A 257 -27.68 2.34 -3.37
C PHE A 257 -27.86 1.76 -1.96
N GLY A 258 -28.73 2.39 -1.17
CA GLY A 258 -29.03 1.98 0.21
C GLY A 258 -27.81 2.05 1.12
N THR A 259 -27.71 1.10 2.06
CA THR A 259 -26.59 1.04 3.01
C THR A 259 -25.33 0.48 2.33
N PRO A 260 -24.15 1.14 2.46
CA PRO A 260 -22.90 0.58 1.97
C PRO A 260 -22.50 -0.68 2.74
N ASP A 261 -21.84 -1.61 2.08
CA ASP A 261 -21.24 -2.79 2.73
C ASP A 261 -19.94 -2.44 3.45
N PHE A 262 -19.27 -1.34 3.08
CA PHE A 262 -18.06 -0.87 3.74
C PHE A 262 -17.87 0.64 3.58
N THR A 263 -17.37 1.32 4.61
CA THR A 263 -17.16 2.79 4.57
C THR A 263 -15.72 3.18 4.88
N ILE A 264 -15.16 4.11 4.11
CA ILE A 264 -13.85 4.72 4.38
C ILE A 264 -14.04 6.15 4.86
N TYR A 265 -13.41 6.50 5.97
CA TYR A 265 -13.22 7.88 6.43
C TYR A 265 -11.77 8.31 6.16
N ASN A 266 -11.55 8.98 5.04
CA ASN A 266 -10.24 9.52 4.67
C ASN A 266 -10.07 10.94 5.21
N ALA A 267 -9.56 11.00 6.43
CA ALA A 267 -9.10 12.21 7.12
C ALA A 267 -7.57 12.35 7.02
N GLY A 268 -6.97 11.88 5.93
CA GLY A 268 -5.52 11.76 5.77
C GLY A 268 -4.69 13.04 5.92
N GLN A 269 -5.32 14.20 5.76
CA GLN A 269 -4.72 15.51 6.04
C GLN A 269 -4.50 15.78 7.53
N PHE A 270 -5.23 15.08 8.40
CA PHE A 270 -5.18 15.23 9.85
C PHE A 270 -4.33 14.14 10.49
N PRO A 271 -3.36 14.47 11.36
CA PRO A 271 -2.48 13.47 11.94
C PRO A 271 -3.19 12.60 12.98
N CYS A 272 -2.79 11.33 13.03
CA CYS A 272 -3.09 10.47 14.16
C CYS A 272 -2.35 10.96 15.42
N ASN A 273 -2.94 10.74 16.59
CA ASN A 273 -2.28 10.99 17.86
C ASN A 273 -1.32 9.82 18.18
N ARG A 274 -0.01 10.07 18.09
CA ARG A 274 1.04 9.07 18.38
C ARG A 274 1.02 8.51 19.81
N TYR A 275 0.31 9.15 20.73
CA TYR A 275 0.17 8.73 22.13
C TYR A 275 -1.07 7.86 22.37
N THR A 276 -1.94 7.73 21.37
CA THR A 276 -3.03 6.74 21.39
C THR A 276 -2.42 5.34 21.37
N HIS A 277 -3.04 4.40 22.09
CA HIS A 277 -2.59 3.00 22.17
C HIS A 277 -2.41 2.38 20.76
N TYR A 278 -1.50 1.42 20.60
CA TYR A 278 -1.09 0.82 19.30
C TYR A 278 -0.47 1.76 18.25
N MET A 279 -0.50 3.09 18.41
CA MET A 279 0.04 4.02 17.42
C MET A 279 1.56 4.14 17.52
N THR A 280 2.23 4.14 16.37
CA THR A 280 3.70 4.20 16.28
C THR A 280 4.21 5.45 15.59
N SER A 281 3.32 6.22 14.96
CA SER A 281 3.64 7.44 14.24
C SER A 281 2.44 8.39 14.23
N SER A 282 2.53 9.50 13.49
CA SER A 282 1.40 10.38 13.22
C SER A 282 0.50 9.88 12.07
N THR A 283 0.77 8.71 11.52
CA THR A 283 0.00 8.06 10.46
C THR A 283 -0.72 6.83 11.03
N SER A 284 -1.97 6.60 10.62
CA SER A 284 -2.70 5.37 10.93
C SER A 284 -3.63 4.98 9.79
N ILE A 285 -3.68 3.69 9.50
CA ILE A 285 -4.60 3.08 8.53
C ILE A 285 -5.32 1.94 9.23
N ASP A 286 -6.49 2.24 9.80
CA ASP A 286 -7.19 1.34 10.71
C ASP A 286 -8.35 0.65 9.98
N LEU A 287 -8.45 -0.67 10.12
CA LEU A 287 -9.57 -1.47 9.60
C LEU A 287 -10.34 -2.12 10.75
N ASN A 288 -11.66 -1.96 10.74
CA ASN A 288 -12.56 -2.71 11.61
C ASN A 288 -13.57 -3.49 10.75
N LEU A 289 -13.39 -4.81 10.67
CA LEU A 289 -14.19 -5.68 9.81
C LEU A 289 -15.61 -5.91 10.36
N ALA A 290 -15.78 -5.95 11.69
CA ALA A 290 -17.10 -6.07 12.32
C ALA A 290 -17.96 -4.83 12.07
N ARG A 291 -17.36 -3.64 12.18
CA ARG A 291 -18.03 -2.36 11.89
C ARG A 291 -18.12 -2.05 10.41
N ARG A 292 -17.34 -2.73 9.58
CA ARG A 292 -17.23 -2.50 8.13
C ARG A 292 -16.75 -1.08 7.82
N GLU A 293 -15.74 -0.64 8.57
CA GLU A 293 -15.22 0.71 8.51
C GLU A 293 -13.69 0.71 8.37
N MET A 294 -13.16 1.70 7.66
CA MET A 294 -11.75 2.02 7.59
C MET A 294 -11.52 3.49 7.88
N VAL A 295 -10.45 3.80 8.61
CA VAL A 295 -10.06 5.16 8.99
C VAL A 295 -8.63 5.43 8.52
N ILE A 296 -8.43 6.56 7.83
CA ILE A 296 -7.10 6.99 7.38
C ILE A 296 -6.78 8.34 8.02
N LEU A 297 -5.65 8.41 8.72
CA LEU A 297 -5.11 9.61 9.36
C LEU A 297 -3.62 9.77 9.00
N GLY A 298 -3.19 11.02 8.79
CA GLY A 298 -1.78 11.38 8.67
C GLY A 298 -1.05 10.84 7.43
N THR A 299 -1.79 10.52 6.37
CA THR A 299 -1.26 10.20 5.05
C THR A 299 -2.26 10.63 3.99
N GLN A 300 -1.81 11.31 2.94
CA GLN A 300 -2.67 11.68 1.81
C GLN A 300 -2.38 10.85 0.57
N TYR A 301 -1.61 9.77 0.69
CA TYR A 301 -1.35 8.82 -0.40
C TYR A 301 -2.63 8.06 -0.75
N ALA A 302 -3.16 8.25 -1.96
CA ALA A 302 -4.46 7.69 -2.35
C ALA A 302 -4.46 6.15 -2.39
N GLY A 303 -3.29 5.55 -2.62
CA GLY A 303 -3.14 4.10 -2.64
C GLY A 303 -3.50 3.41 -1.32
N GLU A 304 -3.58 4.12 -0.19
CA GLU A 304 -4.11 3.55 1.05
C GLU A 304 -5.60 3.19 0.93
N MET A 305 -6.43 4.04 0.31
CA MET A 305 -7.85 3.74 0.10
C MET A 305 -8.04 2.50 -0.78
N LYS A 306 -7.34 2.46 -1.93
CA LYS A 306 -7.35 1.32 -2.86
C LYS A 306 -6.96 0.02 -2.14
N LYS A 307 -5.78 0.02 -1.51
CA LYS A 307 -5.23 -1.21 -0.89
C LYS A 307 -5.93 -1.60 0.40
N GLY A 308 -6.55 -0.65 1.12
CA GLY A 308 -7.44 -0.94 2.24
C GLY A 308 -8.65 -1.74 1.80
N LEU A 309 -9.34 -1.30 0.74
CA LEU A 309 -10.45 -2.05 0.15
C LEU A 309 -10.01 -3.41 -0.39
N PHE A 310 -8.83 -3.49 -0.99
CA PHE A 310 -8.28 -4.77 -1.44
C PHE A 310 -8.04 -5.75 -0.27
N SER A 311 -7.55 -5.27 0.88
CA SER A 311 -7.49 -6.07 2.11
C SER A 311 -8.87 -6.56 2.54
N VAL A 312 -9.90 -5.71 2.46
CA VAL A 312 -11.28 -6.12 2.74
C VAL A 312 -11.73 -7.23 1.77
N MET A 313 -11.42 -7.13 0.48
CA MET A 313 -11.72 -8.17 -0.52
C MET A 313 -10.98 -9.48 -0.22
N HIS A 314 -9.72 -9.41 0.22
CA HIS A 314 -8.94 -10.57 0.66
C HIS A 314 -9.52 -11.27 1.90
N TYR A 315 -10.42 -10.63 2.65
CA TYR A 315 -11.15 -11.24 3.76
C TYR A 315 -12.55 -11.72 3.33
N LEU A 316 -13.35 -10.84 2.70
CA LEU A 316 -14.74 -11.14 2.35
C LEU A 316 -14.87 -12.22 1.27
N MET A 317 -14.02 -12.20 0.25
CA MET A 317 -14.15 -13.11 -0.89
C MET A 317 -13.85 -14.57 -0.50
N PRO A 318 -12.77 -14.88 0.24
CA PRO A 318 -12.54 -16.26 0.69
C PRO A 318 -13.65 -16.82 1.58
N LYS A 319 -14.31 -15.98 2.40
CA LYS A 319 -15.49 -16.41 3.18
C LYS A 319 -16.65 -16.85 2.29
N ARG A 320 -16.73 -16.33 1.06
CA ARG A 320 -17.68 -16.72 0.01
C ARG A 320 -17.14 -17.80 -0.95
N GLN A 321 -16.02 -18.46 -0.62
CA GLN A 321 -15.31 -19.40 -1.50
C GLN A 321 -14.83 -18.80 -2.84
N ILE A 322 -14.63 -17.48 -2.86
CA ILE A 322 -14.10 -16.74 -4.00
C ILE A 322 -12.64 -16.40 -3.72
N LEU A 323 -11.75 -16.74 -4.65
CA LEU A 323 -10.33 -16.49 -4.50
C LEU A 323 -10.01 -15.04 -4.93
N SER A 324 -9.62 -14.19 -3.99
CA SER A 324 -9.10 -12.84 -4.27
C SER A 324 -7.59 -12.87 -4.51
N LEU A 325 -7.14 -12.18 -5.55
CA LEU A 325 -5.81 -12.30 -6.16
C LEU A 325 -5.19 -10.93 -6.44
N HIS A 326 -3.89 -10.81 -6.19
CA HIS A 326 -3.09 -9.66 -6.61
C HIS A 326 -2.40 -10.01 -7.93
N SER A 327 -3.05 -9.70 -9.04
CA SER A 327 -2.67 -10.15 -10.38
C SER A 327 -3.05 -9.14 -11.45
N GLY A 328 -2.32 -9.12 -12.57
CA GLY A 328 -2.85 -8.60 -13.83
C GLY A 328 -3.67 -9.71 -14.48
N CYS A 329 -4.66 -9.34 -15.29
CA CYS A 329 -5.51 -10.30 -15.96
C CYS A 329 -5.87 -9.81 -17.35
N ASN A 330 -5.71 -10.69 -18.34
CA ASN A 330 -6.16 -10.42 -19.70
C ASN A 330 -6.80 -11.66 -20.34
N MET A 331 -7.49 -11.44 -21.45
CA MET A 331 -8.24 -12.45 -22.18
C MET A 331 -7.92 -12.37 -23.66
N GLY A 332 -7.52 -13.48 -24.26
CA GLY A 332 -7.35 -13.56 -25.71
C GLY A 332 -8.69 -13.45 -26.44
N LYS A 333 -8.64 -13.20 -27.75
CA LYS A 333 -9.85 -13.09 -28.59
C LYS A 333 -10.69 -14.37 -28.59
N GLY A 334 -10.07 -15.53 -28.34
CA GLY A 334 -10.73 -16.83 -28.19
C GLY A 334 -11.28 -17.10 -26.78
N GLY A 335 -11.20 -16.14 -25.86
CA GLY A 335 -11.69 -16.28 -24.47
C GLY A 335 -10.72 -16.96 -23.52
N ASP A 336 -9.48 -17.25 -23.94
CA ASP A 336 -8.45 -17.80 -23.04
C ASP A 336 -7.97 -16.73 -22.06
N VAL A 337 -8.17 -16.96 -20.75
CA VAL A 337 -7.79 -16.02 -19.70
C VAL A 337 -6.43 -16.37 -19.12
N ALA A 338 -5.63 -15.35 -18.80
CA ALA A 338 -4.35 -15.51 -18.10
C ALA A 338 -4.22 -14.54 -16.92
N LEU A 339 -3.72 -15.06 -15.80
CA LEU A 339 -3.41 -14.30 -14.60
C LEU A 339 -1.89 -14.10 -14.49
N PHE A 340 -1.47 -12.88 -14.18
CA PHE A 340 -0.07 -12.47 -14.06
C PHE A 340 0.20 -12.01 -12.61
N PHE A 341 0.88 -12.84 -11.83
CA PHE A 341 1.27 -12.52 -10.46
C PHE A 341 2.67 -11.89 -10.45
N GLY A 342 2.86 -10.87 -9.64
CA GLY A 342 4.17 -10.22 -9.54
C GLY A 342 4.14 -8.96 -8.70
N LEU A 343 5.26 -8.65 -8.05
CA LEU A 343 5.42 -7.40 -7.31
C LEU A 343 5.55 -6.20 -8.26
N SER A 344 5.65 -5.00 -7.70
CA SER A 344 5.91 -3.81 -8.50
C SER A 344 7.25 -3.95 -9.24
N GLY A 345 7.29 -3.55 -10.52
CA GLY A 345 8.50 -3.60 -11.34
C GLY A 345 8.83 -4.96 -11.97
N THR A 346 8.05 -6.02 -11.72
CA THR A 346 8.29 -7.36 -12.32
C THR A 346 7.68 -7.54 -13.72
N GLY A 347 7.00 -6.53 -14.25
CA GLY A 347 6.39 -6.54 -15.59
C GLY A 347 4.90 -6.91 -15.63
N LYS A 348 4.21 -7.02 -14.48
CA LYS A 348 2.78 -7.36 -14.40
C LYS A 348 1.89 -6.50 -15.31
N THR A 349 1.91 -5.18 -15.12
CA THR A 349 1.13 -4.23 -15.94
C THR A 349 1.53 -4.31 -17.40
N THR A 350 2.84 -4.26 -17.71
CA THR A 350 3.37 -4.30 -19.07
C THR A 350 3.00 -5.56 -19.86
N LEU A 351 2.91 -6.71 -19.18
CA LEU A 351 2.56 -8.00 -19.79
C LEU A 351 1.04 -8.25 -19.80
N SER A 352 0.27 -7.67 -18.88
CA SER A 352 -1.19 -7.74 -18.93
C SER A 352 -1.79 -6.80 -19.97
N THR A 353 -1.17 -5.64 -20.22
CA THR A 353 -1.53 -4.70 -21.29
C THR A 353 -0.90 -5.11 -22.63
N ASP A 354 -1.38 -6.21 -23.18
CA ASP A 354 -1.02 -6.68 -24.52
C ASP A 354 -2.04 -6.16 -25.54
N HIS A 355 -1.58 -5.51 -26.61
CA HIS A 355 -2.42 -5.01 -27.70
C HIS A 355 -3.24 -6.10 -28.40
N ASN A 356 -2.84 -7.37 -28.31
CA ASN A 356 -3.56 -8.49 -28.92
C ASN A 356 -4.62 -9.13 -28.03
N ARG A 357 -4.72 -8.70 -26.77
CA ARG A 357 -5.57 -9.31 -25.74
C ARG A 357 -6.40 -8.24 -25.05
N TYR A 358 -7.60 -8.60 -24.61
CA TYR A 358 -8.44 -7.68 -23.85
C TYR A 358 -7.98 -7.61 -22.39
N LEU A 359 -7.72 -6.41 -21.89
CA LEU A 359 -7.38 -6.20 -20.48
C LEU A 359 -8.63 -6.38 -19.60
N ILE A 360 -8.58 -7.28 -18.63
CA ILE A 360 -9.63 -7.40 -17.60
C ILE A 360 -9.31 -6.46 -16.43
N GLY A 361 -8.04 -6.40 -16.00
CA GLY A 361 -7.54 -5.43 -15.02
C GLY A 361 -6.05 -5.61 -14.78
N ASP A 362 -5.38 -4.63 -14.18
CA ASP A 362 -3.92 -4.61 -14.04
C ASP A 362 -3.40 -5.12 -12.68
N ASP A 363 -4.24 -5.20 -11.65
CA ASP A 363 -3.75 -5.36 -10.29
C ASP A 363 -4.57 -6.26 -9.34
N GLU A 364 -5.92 -6.21 -9.36
CA GLU A 364 -6.76 -6.87 -8.35
C GLU A 364 -7.94 -7.65 -8.96
N HIS A 365 -8.00 -8.97 -8.74
CA HIS A 365 -9.05 -9.84 -9.32
C HIS A 365 -9.67 -10.79 -8.31
N CYS A 366 -10.85 -11.29 -8.66
CA CYS A 366 -11.50 -12.43 -8.01
C CYS A 366 -11.62 -13.60 -9.00
N TRP A 367 -11.52 -14.83 -8.50
CA TRP A 367 -11.85 -16.05 -9.24
C TRP A 367 -12.97 -16.80 -8.51
N SER A 368 -14.20 -16.62 -8.98
CA SER A 368 -15.42 -17.27 -8.47
C SER A 368 -15.68 -18.60 -9.19
N GLU A 369 -16.81 -19.27 -8.93
CA GLU A 369 -17.25 -20.42 -9.72
C GLU A 369 -17.65 -20.07 -11.15
N ASN A 370 -17.86 -18.79 -11.47
CA ASN A 370 -18.32 -18.33 -12.79
C ASN A 370 -17.18 -17.87 -13.71
N GLY A 371 -15.99 -17.60 -13.17
CA GLY A 371 -14.87 -17.06 -13.94
C GLY A 371 -14.02 -16.11 -13.12
N VAL A 372 -13.37 -15.18 -13.81
CA VAL A 372 -12.65 -14.07 -13.20
C VAL A 372 -13.39 -12.76 -13.34
N SER A 373 -13.21 -11.89 -12.35
CA SER A 373 -13.72 -10.53 -12.37
C SER A 373 -12.67 -9.57 -11.82
N ASN A 374 -12.58 -8.39 -12.41
CA ASN A 374 -11.79 -7.30 -11.84
C ASN A 374 -12.49 -6.77 -10.58
N ILE A 375 -11.71 -6.42 -9.56
CA ILE A 375 -12.20 -5.77 -8.35
C ILE A 375 -12.41 -4.27 -8.61
N GLU A 376 -11.60 -3.68 -9.49
CA GLU A 376 -11.45 -2.24 -9.69
C GLU A 376 -12.21 -1.74 -10.94
N GLY A 377 -12.47 -0.43 -11.01
CA GLY A 377 -13.02 0.26 -12.18
C GLY A 377 -12.00 1.10 -12.96
N GLY A 378 -10.71 0.95 -12.64
CA GLY A 378 -9.60 1.71 -13.24
C GLY A 378 -8.24 1.08 -12.99
N CYS A 379 -7.19 1.79 -13.40
CA CYS A 379 -5.79 1.38 -13.23
C CYS A 379 -5.02 2.45 -12.45
N TYR A 380 -4.03 2.01 -11.67
CA TYR A 380 -3.15 2.89 -10.89
C TYR A 380 -1.68 2.71 -11.27
N ALA A 381 -1.36 3.10 -12.50
CA ALA A 381 -0.08 2.85 -13.16
C ALA A 381 1.06 3.67 -12.55
N LYS A 382 2.28 3.11 -12.60
CA LYS A 382 3.52 3.84 -12.27
C LYS A 382 3.92 4.68 -13.48
N CYS A 383 4.32 5.92 -13.26
CA CYS A 383 4.63 6.87 -14.33
C CYS A 383 6.12 7.14 -14.50
N ILE A 384 6.98 6.62 -13.63
CA ILE A 384 8.41 6.86 -13.73
C ILE A 384 8.97 6.27 -15.03
N ASP A 385 9.72 7.08 -15.77
CA ASP A 385 10.30 6.75 -17.06
C ASP A 385 9.26 6.34 -18.15
N LEU A 386 7.98 6.73 -17.96
CA LEU A 386 6.91 6.51 -18.92
C LEU A 386 7.19 7.24 -20.23
N SER A 387 6.96 6.55 -21.35
CA SER A 387 7.09 7.13 -22.70
C SER A 387 6.03 6.57 -23.63
N GLY A 388 5.50 7.42 -24.52
CA GLY A 388 4.49 7.02 -25.51
C GLY A 388 4.96 5.94 -26.49
N GLU A 389 6.27 5.84 -26.74
CA GLU A 389 6.84 4.80 -27.60
C GLU A 389 6.79 3.40 -26.96
N LYS A 390 7.09 3.31 -25.66
CA LYS A 390 7.18 2.02 -24.95
C LYS A 390 5.84 1.53 -24.45
N GLU A 391 4.99 2.46 -23.97
CA GLU A 391 3.73 2.18 -23.28
C GLU A 391 2.61 3.11 -23.80
N PRO A 392 2.23 3.02 -25.09
CA PRO A 392 1.30 3.95 -25.72
C PRO A 392 -0.10 3.96 -25.08
N ASP A 393 -0.61 2.81 -24.65
CA ASP A 393 -1.95 2.72 -24.07
C ASP A 393 -2.03 3.47 -22.73
N ILE A 394 -1.00 3.34 -21.87
CA ILE A 394 -0.91 4.05 -20.59
C ILE A 394 -0.70 5.53 -20.85
N TRP A 395 0.19 5.89 -21.79
CA TRP A 395 0.43 7.28 -22.17
C TRP A 395 -0.86 7.98 -22.63
N ASN A 396 -1.61 7.36 -23.53
CA ASN A 396 -2.85 7.90 -24.08
C ASN A 396 -4.02 7.89 -23.07
N ALA A 397 -3.93 7.09 -22.02
CA ALA A 397 -4.88 7.14 -20.92
C ALA A 397 -4.69 8.41 -20.07
N ILE A 398 -3.52 9.04 -20.07
CA ILE A 398 -3.28 10.27 -19.30
C ILE A 398 -3.88 11.46 -20.05
N LYS A 399 -5.10 11.81 -19.68
CA LYS A 399 -5.89 12.94 -20.19
C LYS A 399 -6.86 13.47 -19.14
N PHE A 400 -7.71 14.44 -19.47
CA PHE A 400 -8.81 14.88 -18.60
C PHE A 400 -9.55 13.70 -17.97
N GLY A 401 -9.81 13.77 -16.67
CA GLY A 401 -10.32 12.69 -15.82
C GLY A 401 -9.22 11.91 -15.08
N THR A 402 -7.98 11.92 -15.57
CA THR A 402 -6.84 11.25 -14.90
C THR A 402 -6.34 12.06 -13.71
N VAL A 403 -5.90 11.36 -12.67
CA VAL A 403 -5.11 11.94 -11.57
C VAL A 403 -3.65 11.55 -11.75
N LEU A 404 -2.76 12.53 -11.76
CA LEU A 404 -1.31 12.34 -11.67
C LEU A 404 -0.85 12.65 -10.24
N GLU A 405 -0.30 11.65 -9.56
CA GLU A 405 0.15 11.78 -8.17
C GLU A 405 1.68 11.90 -8.13
N ASN A 406 2.17 12.98 -7.51
CA ASN A 406 3.58 13.24 -7.24
C ASN A 406 4.49 13.40 -8.48
N VAL A 407 3.93 13.68 -9.65
CA VAL A 407 4.71 14.00 -10.86
C VAL A 407 5.26 15.42 -10.83
N VAL A 408 6.36 15.65 -11.55
CA VAL A 408 6.91 16.99 -11.80
C VAL A 408 6.57 17.39 -13.23
N PHE A 409 6.23 18.66 -13.44
CA PHE A 409 5.91 19.19 -14.77
C PHE A 409 6.47 20.62 -14.91
N GLU A 410 6.66 21.06 -16.15
CA GLU A 410 7.15 22.39 -16.47
C GLU A 410 6.08 23.45 -16.18
N GLU A 411 6.47 24.60 -15.61
CA GLU A 411 5.51 25.58 -15.08
C GLU A 411 4.61 26.21 -16.16
N HIS A 412 5.16 26.53 -17.31
CA HIS A 412 4.47 27.27 -18.37
C HIS A 412 3.80 26.35 -19.39
N SER A 413 4.53 25.37 -19.93
CA SER A 413 4.02 24.40 -20.90
C SER A 413 3.10 23.37 -20.26
N ARG A 414 3.27 23.12 -18.95
CA ARG A 414 2.56 22.08 -18.19
C ARG A 414 2.86 20.65 -18.65
N ASP A 415 3.93 20.45 -19.42
CA ASP A 415 4.39 19.13 -19.84
C ASP A 415 5.00 18.39 -18.66
N VAL A 416 4.62 17.13 -18.48
CA VAL A 416 5.09 16.29 -17.39
C VAL A 416 6.46 15.71 -17.72
N ASP A 417 7.42 15.86 -16.80
CA ASP A 417 8.70 15.17 -16.86
C ASP A 417 8.57 13.84 -16.11
N TYR A 418 8.29 12.77 -16.86
CA TYR A 418 8.17 11.43 -16.31
C TYR A 418 9.49 10.81 -15.83
N SER A 419 10.63 11.42 -16.16
CA SER A 419 11.95 10.98 -15.70
C SER A 419 12.35 11.60 -14.35
N ASP A 420 11.70 12.69 -13.94
CA ASP A 420 12.02 13.40 -12.71
C ASP A 420 11.53 12.62 -11.47
N LYS A 421 12.47 12.32 -10.58
CA LYS A 421 12.26 11.55 -9.35
C LYS A 421 12.44 12.38 -8.07
N SER A 422 12.58 13.71 -8.22
CA SER A 422 12.90 14.63 -7.12
C SER A 422 11.86 14.64 -6.00
N VAL A 423 10.59 14.35 -6.33
CA VAL A 423 9.55 14.10 -5.33
C VAL A 423 9.58 12.65 -4.85
N THR A 424 9.54 11.70 -5.78
CA THR A 424 9.58 10.26 -5.50
C THR A 424 9.81 9.45 -6.77
N GLU A 425 10.35 8.24 -6.65
CA GLU A 425 10.32 7.26 -7.74
C GLU A 425 8.94 6.59 -7.93
N ASN A 426 8.02 6.75 -6.97
CA ASN A 426 6.67 6.18 -7.01
C ASN A 426 5.65 7.19 -7.57
N THR A 427 5.97 7.86 -8.67
CA THR A 427 5.01 8.69 -9.40
C THR A 427 3.92 7.82 -10.03
N ARG A 428 2.68 8.33 -10.09
CA ARG A 428 1.52 7.52 -10.46
C ARG A 428 0.50 8.24 -11.33
N ALA A 429 -0.25 7.46 -12.10
CA ALA A 429 -1.45 7.89 -12.82
C ALA A 429 -2.63 6.98 -12.44
N ALA A 430 -3.73 7.58 -11.99
CA ALA A 430 -5.00 6.89 -11.77
C ALA A 430 -6.01 7.32 -12.82
N TYR A 431 -6.47 6.37 -13.63
CA TYR A 431 -7.42 6.61 -14.72
C TYR A 431 -8.46 5.48 -14.79
N PRO A 432 -9.69 5.80 -15.25
CA PRO A 432 -10.74 4.79 -15.41
C PRO A 432 -10.38 3.77 -16.49
N ILE A 433 -10.86 2.53 -16.34
CA ILE A 433 -10.46 1.40 -17.17
C ILE A 433 -10.83 1.60 -18.65
N GLU A 434 -11.89 2.37 -18.92
CA GLU A 434 -12.38 2.76 -20.25
C GLU A 434 -11.37 3.61 -21.03
N TYR A 435 -10.33 4.13 -20.39
CA TYR A 435 -9.27 4.86 -21.09
C TYR A 435 -8.29 3.93 -21.79
N ILE A 436 -8.28 2.64 -21.45
CA ILE A 436 -7.54 1.62 -22.18
C ILE A 436 -8.41 1.11 -23.33
N PRO A 437 -8.04 1.32 -24.61
CA PRO A 437 -8.90 0.99 -25.75
C PRO A 437 -9.29 -0.49 -25.83
N ASN A 438 -8.39 -1.38 -25.39
CA ASN A 438 -8.58 -2.83 -25.43
C ASN A 438 -9.11 -3.39 -24.11
N ALA A 439 -9.64 -2.55 -23.20
CA ALA A 439 -10.25 -3.04 -21.98
C ALA A 439 -11.50 -3.88 -22.28
N LYS A 440 -11.65 -5.01 -21.58
CA LYS A 440 -12.86 -5.81 -21.60
C LYS A 440 -13.89 -5.15 -20.69
N ILE A 441 -15.00 -4.65 -21.27
CA ILE A 441 -16.15 -4.14 -20.52
C ILE A 441 -17.37 -5.05 -20.77
N PRO A 442 -18.12 -5.48 -19.74
CA PRO A 442 -17.73 -5.49 -18.32
C PRO A 442 -16.44 -6.30 -18.10
N CYS A 443 -15.67 -5.95 -17.06
CA CYS A 443 -14.36 -6.55 -16.72
C CYS A 443 -14.49 -7.93 -16.06
N VAL A 444 -15.17 -8.84 -16.76
CA VAL A 444 -15.36 -10.24 -16.40
C VAL A 444 -14.87 -11.13 -17.55
N GLY A 445 -14.35 -12.31 -17.20
CA GLY A 445 -13.89 -13.31 -18.15
C GLY A 445 -14.15 -14.73 -17.64
N PRO A 446 -14.03 -15.74 -18.51
CA PRO A 446 -14.16 -17.14 -18.12
C PRO A 446 -12.98 -17.59 -17.23
N HIS A 447 -12.93 -18.89 -16.91
CA HIS A 447 -11.85 -19.43 -16.08
C HIS A 447 -10.46 -19.26 -16.73
N PRO A 448 -9.42 -18.89 -15.95
CA PRO A 448 -8.04 -18.85 -16.41
C PRO A 448 -7.57 -20.20 -16.93
N LYS A 449 -6.88 -20.18 -18.08
CA LYS A 449 -6.10 -21.32 -18.58
C LYS A 449 -4.66 -21.26 -18.11
N ASN A 450 -4.14 -20.07 -17.83
CA ASN A 450 -2.75 -19.83 -17.46
C ASN A 450 -2.64 -19.00 -16.18
N VAL A 451 -1.79 -19.47 -15.26
CA VAL A 451 -1.39 -18.77 -14.03
C VAL A 451 0.11 -18.53 -14.12
N ILE A 452 0.52 -17.28 -14.33
CA ILE A 452 1.90 -16.89 -14.61
C ILE A 452 2.46 -16.16 -13.39
N LEU A 453 3.49 -16.73 -12.78
CA LEU A 453 4.21 -16.16 -11.63
C LEU A 453 5.46 -15.45 -12.17
N LEU A 454 5.48 -14.11 -12.10
CA LEU A 454 6.60 -13.28 -12.55
C LEU A 454 7.60 -13.08 -11.43
N ALA A 455 8.85 -13.45 -11.66
CA ALA A 455 9.97 -13.22 -10.75
C ALA A 455 11.02 -12.34 -11.42
N CYS A 456 11.39 -11.22 -10.80
CA CYS A 456 12.53 -10.43 -11.26
C CYS A 456 13.80 -10.96 -10.57
N ASP A 457 14.38 -12.06 -11.07
CA ASP A 457 15.53 -12.69 -10.44
C ASP A 457 16.85 -11.95 -10.74
N ALA A 458 17.33 -11.13 -9.80
CA ALA A 458 18.60 -10.45 -9.91
C ALA A 458 19.82 -11.33 -9.55
N PHE A 459 19.59 -12.57 -9.10
CA PHE A 459 20.65 -13.56 -8.90
C PHE A 459 21.02 -14.25 -10.22
N GLY A 460 20.14 -14.22 -11.23
CA GLY A 460 20.43 -14.71 -12.57
C GLY A 460 20.47 -16.23 -12.69
N VAL A 461 19.77 -16.94 -11.81
CA VAL A 461 19.80 -18.42 -11.74
C VAL A 461 18.46 -19.06 -12.09
N LEU A 462 17.36 -18.31 -12.05
CA LEU A 462 16.07 -18.82 -12.50
C LEU A 462 15.98 -18.84 -14.04
N PRO A 463 15.41 -19.90 -14.64
CA PRO A 463 15.18 -19.99 -16.07
C PRO A 463 14.20 -18.93 -16.56
N PRO A 464 14.28 -18.50 -17.84
CA PRO A 464 13.34 -17.55 -18.43
C PRO A 464 11.88 -17.99 -18.29
N VAL A 465 11.61 -19.30 -18.40
CA VAL A 465 10.29 -19.89 -18.20
C VAL A 465 10.41 -21.30 -17.63
N SER A 466 9.46 -21.68 -16.77
CA SER A 466 9.27 -23.06 -16.32
C SER A 466 7.79 -23.40 -16.23
N LYS A 467 7.46 -24.64 -16.60
CA LYS A 467 6.16 -25.25 -16.32
C LYS A 467 6.17 -25.74 -14.88
N LEU A 468 5.12 -25.41 -14.13
CA LEU A 468 4.99 -25.79 -12.72
C LEU A 468 3.89 -26.84 -12.57
N ASN A 469 4.16 -27.86 -11.76
CA ASN A 469 3.10 -28.68 -11.21
C ASN A 469 2.32 -27.92 -10.11
N LEU A 470 1.22 -28.49 -9.61
CA LEU A 470 0.37 -27.83 -8.60
C LEU A 470 1.13 -27.52 -7.30
N ALA A 471 1.94 -28.46 -6.80
CA ALA A 471 2.71 -28.29 -5.58
C ALA A 471 3.77 -27.18 -5.71
N GLN A 472 4.49 -27.15 -6.83
CA GLN A 472 5.44 -26.09 -7.17
C GLN A 472 4.73 -24.74 -7.34
N THR A 473 3.56 -24.72 -7.96
CA THR A 473 2.75 -23.50 -8.10
C THR A 473 2.39 -22.94 -6.73
N MET A 474 1.92 -23.78 -5.80
CA MET A 474 1.65 -23.37 -4.42
C MET A 474 2.91 -22.88 -3.70
N TYR A 475 4.03 -23.61 -3.83
CA TYR A 475 5.31 -23.25 -3.19
C TYR A 475 5.80 -21.87 -3.64
N HIS A 476 5.85 -21.64 -4.96
CA HIS A 476 6.29 -20.37 -5.52
C HIS A 476 5.27 -19.24 -5.30
N PHE A 477 3.98 -19.55 -5.25
CA PHE A 477 2.93 -18.58 -4.91
C PHE A 477 3.03 -18.11 -3.45
N ILE A 478 3.19 -19.04 -2.49
CA ILE A 478 3.42 -18.70 -1.07
C ILE A 478 4.76 -18.00 -0.89
N SER A 479 5.79 -18.37 -1.66
CA SER A 479 7.09 -17.69 -1.57
C SER A 479 7.00 -16.26 -2.10
N GLY A 480 6.33 -16.04 -3.23
CA GLY A 480 6.18 -14.73 -3.86
C GLY A 480 7.52 -14.04 -4.10
N TYR A 481 8.47 -14.77 -4.67
CA TYR A 481 9.86 -14.34 -4.83
C TYR A 481 10.03 -13.28 -5.92
N THR A 482 10.80 -12.26 -5.60
CA THR A 482 11.45 -11.34 -6.54
C THR A 482 12.78 -10.88 -5.95
N ALA A 483 13.62 -10.19 -6.73
CA ALA A 483 14.77 -9.49 -6.18
C ALA A 483 14.63 -7.97 -6.33
N LEU A 484 15.11 -7.25 -5.33
CA LEU A 484 15.40 -5.82 -5.42
C LEU A 484 16.80 -5.62 -5.97
N VAL A 485 16.96 -4.62 -6.81
CA VAL A 485 18.21 -4.31 -7.49
C VAL A 485 18.94 -3.15 -6.79
N ALA A 486 20.26 -3.11 -6.92
CA ALA A 486 21.03 -2.01 -6.35
C ALA A 486 20.62 -0.67 -7.00
N GLY A 487 20.43 0.36 -6.18
CA GLY A 487 20.03 1.70 -6.64
C GLY A 487 18.53 1.91 -6.92
N THR A 488 17.67 0.90 -6.77
CA THR A 488 16.20 1.08 -6.87
C THR A 488 15.53 1.39 -5.53
N GLU A 489 16.24 1.24 -4.41
CA GLU A 489 15.80 1.67 -3.07
C GLU A 489 17.00 2.17 -2.25
N ASP A 490 16.75 3.12 -1.35
CA ASP A 490 17.78 3.69 -0.47
C ASP A 490 18.48 2.60 0.36
N GLY A 491 19.80 2.51 0.21
CA GLY A 491 20.65 1.61 1.00
C GLY A 491 20.92 0.23 0.38
N ILE A 492 20.31 -0.12 -0.76
CA ILE A 492 20.57 -1.39 -1.45
C ILE A 492 21.81 -1.25 -2.35
N LYS A 493 22.91 -1.88 -1.94
CA LYS A 493 24.18 -1.92 -2.70
C LYS A 493 24.38 -3.21 -3.50
N GLU A 494 23.68 -4.28 -3.13
CA GLU A 494 23.74 -5.60 -3.79
C GLU A 494 22.33 -6.17 -3.97
N PRO A 495 22.11 -7.06 -4.96
CA PRO A 495 20.84 -7.75 -5.15
C PRO A 495 20.34 -8.40 -3.86
N THR A 496 19.12 -8.05 -3.47
CA THR A 496 18.50 -8.56 -2.24
C THR A 496 17.24 -9.32 -2.58
N ALA A 497 17.19 -10.60 -2.22
CA ALA A 497 16.00 -11.42 -2.36
C ALA A 497 14.86 -10.85 -1.50
N THR A 498 13.69 -10.73 -2.10
CA THR A 498 12.46 -10.26 -1.45
C THR A 498 11.38 -11.31 -1.65
N PHE A 499 10.76 -11.69 -0.55
CA PHE A 499 9.67 -12.66 -0.53
C PHE A 499 8.41 -11.94 -0.05
N SER A 500 7.36 -11.99 -0.85
CA SER A 500 6.07 -11.41 -0.53
C SER A 500 5.00 -12.42 -0.85
N ALA A 501 4.62 -13.19 0.17
CA ALA A 501 3.60 -14.23 0.08
C ALA A 501 2.38 -13.86 -0.77
N CYS A 502 1.94 -14.80 -1.61
CA CYS A 502 0.86 -14.65 -2.58
C CYS A 502 1.10 -13.49 -3.58
N PHE A 503 2.35 -13.06 -3.76
CA PHE A 503 2.74 -11.85 -4.48
C PHE A 503 2.04 -10.58 -3.98
N GLY A 504 1.53 -10.58 -2.73
CA GLY A 504 0.66 -9.52 -2.20
C GLY A 504 0.63 -9.48 -0.68
N ALA A 505 1.76 -9.83 -0.02
CA ALA A 505 1.82 -10.05 1.42
C ALA A 505 1.31 -8.87 2.24
N ALA A 506 1.44 -7.63 1.76
CA ALA A 506 0.97 -6.45 2.47
C ALA A 506 -0.57 -6.37 2.61
N PHE A 507 -1.32 -7.13 1.82
CA PHE A 507 -2.77 -6.98 1.65
C PHE A 507 -3.57 -8.18 2.13
N ILE A 508 -2.95 -9.36 2.19
CA ILE A 508 -3.62 -10.59 2.61
C ILE A 508 -4.06 -10.52 4.09
N MET A 509 -5.24 -11.08 4.36
CA MET A 509 -5.86 -11.06 5.68
C MET A 509 -5.79 -12.44 6.35
N LEU A 510 -5.83 -13.51 5.56
CA LEU A 510 -5.75 -14.90 6.02
C LEU A 510 -4.33 -15.46 5.82
N HIS A 511 -4.06 -16.65 6.33
CA HIS A 511 -2.75 -17.28 6.16
C HIS A 511 -2.48 -17.61 4.67
N PRO A 512 -1.27 -17.39 4.13
CA PRO A 512 -0.93 -17.62 2.72
C PRO A 512 -1.34 -18.98 2.17
N THR A 513 -1.19 -20.04 2.98
CA THR A 513 -1.58 -21.41 2.59
C THR A 513 -3.06 -21.49 2.22
N LYS A 514 -3.95 -20.69 2.82
CA LYS A 514 -5.39 -20.68 2.50
C LYS A 514 -5.63 -20.25 1.06
N TYR A 515 -4.98 -19.17 0.63
CA TYR A 515 -5.06 -18.68 -0.75
C TYR A 515 -4.40 -19.67 -1.73
N ALA A 516 -3.28 -20.27 -1.35
CA ALA A 516 -2.60 -21.28 -2.19
C ALA A 516 -3.45 -22.54 -2.39
N ALA A 517 -4.11 -23.03 -1.35
CA ALA A 517 -5.03 -24.17 -1.44
C ALA A 517 -6.22 -23.88 -2.36
N MET A 518 -6.83 -22.70 -2.22
CA MET A 518 -7.92 -22.26 -3.09
C MET A 518 -7.46 -22.12 -4.55
N LEU A 519 -6.25 -21.59 -4.78
CA LEU A 519 -5.66 -21.48 -6.11
C LEU A 519 -5.48 -22.87 -6.74
N ALA A 520 -4.88 -23.81 -6.01
CA ALA A 520 -4.67 -25.17 -6.50
C ALA A 520 -5.98 -25.90 -6.81
N GLU A 521 -7.01 -25.73 -5.96
CA GLU A 521 -8.35 -26.30 -6.20
C GLU A 521 -8.96 -25.76 -7.49
N LYS A 522 -8.95 -24.43 -7.67
CA LYS A 522 -9.45 -23.76 -8.88
C LYS A 522 -8.69 -24.20 -10.13
N MET A 523 -7.36 -24.24 -10.06
CA MET A 523 -6.51 -24.67 -11.18
C MET A 523 -6.81 -26.13 -11.57
N LYS A 524 -6.89 -27.03 -10.59
CA LYS A 524 -7.20 -28.45 -10.82
C LYS A 524 -8.59 -28.62 -11.43
N LYS A 525 -9.60 -27.91 -10.92
CA LYS A 525 -10.99 -27.99 -11.40
C LYS A 525 -11.15 -27.52 -12.84
N HIS A 526 -10.40 -26.49 -13.23
CA HIS A 526 -10.57 -25.83 -14.53
C HIS A 526 -9.45 -26.13 -15.53
N GLY A 527 -8.49 -27.00 -15.17
CA GLY A 527 -7.37 -27.39 -16.04
C GLY A 527 -6.37 -26.26 -16.32
N ALA A 528 -6.19 -25.33 -15.38
CA ALA A 528 -5.26 -24.22 -15.54
C ALA A 528 -3.81 -24.67 -15.28
N THR A 529 -2.87 -24.14 -16.07
CA THR A 529 -1.43 -24.46 -15.96
C THR A 529 -0.67 -23.34 -15.25
N GLY A 530 0.21 -23.71 -14.34
CA GLY A 530 1.11 -22.80 -13.63
C GLY A 530 2.44 -22.61 -14.38
N TRP A 531 2.92 -21.36 -14.41
CA TRP A 531 4.18 -20.99 -15.06
C TRP A 531 5.00 -20.10 -14.14
N LEU A 532 6.32 -20.30 -14.09
CA LEU A 532 7.26 -19.35 -13.49
C LEU A 532 8.02 -18.67 -14.63
N VAL A 533 7.97 -17.33 -14.69
CA VAL A 533 8.64 -16.55 -15.74
C VAL A 533 9.62 -15.58 -15.10
N ASN A 534 10.90 -15.70 -15.45
CA ASN A 534 11.93 -14.78 -15.00
C ASN A 534 11.96 -13.53 -15.90
N THR A 535 11.69 -12.37 -15.31
CA THR A 535 11.75 -11.03 -15.96
C THR A 535 12.95 -10.21 -15.47
N GLY A 536 13.83 -10.83 -14.69
CA GLY A 536 15.05 -10.29 -14.13
C GLY A 536 16.26 -10.56 -15.02
N TRP A 537 17.31 -11.15 -14.46
CA TRP A 537 18.63 -11.30 -15.08
C TRP A 537 18.91 -12.74 -15.50
N SER A 538 19.86 -12.86 -16.43
CA SER A 538 20.48 -14.12 -16.87
C SER A 538 21.95 -13.86 -17.26
N GLY A 539 22.76 -14.91 -17.37
CA GLY A 539 24.20 -14.81 -17.68
C GLY A 539 25.09 -14.31 -16.55
N GLY A 540 24.56 -14.20 -15.33
CA GLY A 540 25.25 -13.67 -14.16
C GLY A 540 24.29 -12.97 -13.20
N ARG A 541 24.77 -12.66 -12.00
CA ARG A 541 24.05 -11.77 -11.07
C ARG A 541 23.96 -10.37 -11.65
N TYR A 542 23.07 -9.53 -11.14
CA TYR A 542 23.10 -8.10 -11.46
C TYR A 542 24.51 -7.53 -11.28
N GLY A 543 24.98 -6.76 -12.27
CA GLY A 543 26.33 -6.22 -12.35
C GLY A 543 27.26 -7.03 -13.25
N SER A 544 27.06 -8.34 -13.40
CA SER A 544 27.81 -9.20 -14.34
C SER A 544 26.95 -9.79 -15.45
N GLY A 545 25.69 -10.13 -15.15
CA GLY A 545 24.70 -10.61 -16.10
C GLY A 545 23.88 -9.49 -16.75
N ASN A 546 23.00 -9.88 -17.67
CA ASN A 546 22.12 -8.95 -18.39
C ASN A 546 20.66 -9.21 -18.05
N ARG A 547 19.85 -8.15 -18.04
CA ARG A 547 18.40 -8.31 -17.91
C ARG A 547 17.86 -9.08 -19.12
N ILE A 548 16.98 -10.04 -18.89
CA ILE A 548 16.31 -10.79 -19.97
C ILE A 548 15.57 -9.77 -20.84
N LYS A 549 15.83 -9.83 -22.15
CA LYS A 549 15.24 -8.88 -23.11
C LYS A 549 13.71 -9.05 -23.10
N LEU A 550 12.99 -7.93 -22.99
CA LEU A 550 11.52 -7.93 -22.99
C LEU A 550 10.93 -8.63 -24.23
N ALA A 551 11.60 -8.53 -25.38
CA ALA A 551 11.20 -9.25 -26.59
C ALA A 551 11.19 -10.78 -26.42
N TYR A 552 12.14 -11.34 -25.68
CA TYR A 552 12.16 -12.78 -25.37
C TYR A 552 11.05 -13.16 -24.39
N THR A 553 10.83 -12.33 -23.36
CA THR A 553 9.71 -12.52 -22.43
C THR A 553 8.37 -12.50 -23.16
N ARG A 554 8.15 -11.56 -24.09
CA ARG A 554 6.90 -11.52 -24.89
C ARG A 554 6.72 -12.79 -25.72
N LYS A 555 7.75 -13.26 -26.41
CA LYS A 555 7.68 -14.55 -27.15
C LYS A 555 7.36 -15.74 -26.25
N ILE A 556 7.90 -15.78 -25.04
CA ILE A 556 7.56 -16.79 -24.04
C ILE A 556 6.08 -16.70 -23.67
N ILE A 557 5.58 -15.50 -23.38
CA ILE A 557 4.16 -15.28 -23.04
C ILE A 557 3.25 -15.67 -24.21
N ASP A 558 3.63 -15.34 -25.45
CA ASP A 558 2.92 -15.75 -26.66
C ASP A 558 2.85 -17.28 -26.78
N ALA A 559 3.95 -17.98 -26.51
CA ALA A 559 4.03 -19.44 -26.54
C ALA A 559 3.24 -20.11 -25.40
N ILE A 560 3.07 -19.44 -24.25
CA ILE A 560 2.14 -19.85 -23.17
C ILE A 560 0.70 -19.69 -23.66
N HIS A 561 0.35 -18.56 -24.27
CA HIS A 561 -1.00 -18.26 -24.73
C HIS A 561 -1.44 -19.16 -25.90
N SER A 562 -0.55 -19.45 -26.85
CA SER A 562 -0.83 -20.34 -27.98
C SER A 562 -1.03 -21.80 -27.58
N GLY A 563 -0.58 -22.18 -26.38
CA GLY A 563 -0.52 -23.57 -25.92
C GLY A 563 0.68 -24.34 -26.45
N THR A 564 1.57 -23.72 -27.24
CA THR A 564 2.79 -24.38 -27.77
C THR A 564 3.65 -24.96 -26.65
N LEU A 565 3.77 -24.25 -25.52
CA LEU A 565 4.53 -24.76 -24.38
C LEU A 565 3.84 -25.93 -23.66
N LEU A 566 2.54 -26.16 -23.82
CA LEU A 566 1.91 -27.32 -23.18
C LEU A 566 2.42 -28.64 -23.77
N GLU A 567 2.72 -28.64 -25.07
CA GLU A 567 3.15 -29.79 -25.88
C GLU A 567 4.68 -29.86 -26.07
N ALA A 568 5.44 -28.93 -25.48
CA ALA A 568 6.89 -28.88 -25.63
C ALA A 568 7.61 -30.02 -24.89
N ASN A 569 8.85 -30.29 -25.28
CA ASN A 569 9.74 -31.20 -24.55
C ASN A 569 10.44 -30.45 -23.40
N TYR A 570 10.52 -31.09 -22.23
CA TYR A 570 11.03 -30.49 -21.00
C TYR A 570 12.22 -31.24 -20.41
N VAL A 571 13.11 -30.49 -19.76
CA VAL A 571 14.16 -31.02 -18.88
C VAL A 571 14.03 -30.41 -17.49
N LYS A 572 14.45 -31.14 -16.45
CA LYS A 572 14.37 -30.65 -15.06
C LYS A 572 15.65 -29.95 -14.65
N THR A 573 15.52 -28.80 -13.98
CA THR A 573 16.66 -28.12 -13.37
C THR A 573 17.13 -28.87 -12.13
N GLU A 574 18.42 -28.77 -11.83
CA GLU A 574 18.96 -29.14 -10.52
C GLU A 574 18.41 -28.19 -9.44
N VAL A 575 18.48 -28.62 -8.17
CA VAL A 575 18.03 -27.88 -6.98
C VAL A 575 16.51 -27.67 -6.92
N PHE A 576 15.93 -26.88 -7.83
CA PHE A 576 14.50 -26.52 -7.80
C PHE A 576 13.59 -27.54 -8.51
N GLY A 577 14.13 -28.45 -9.33
CA GLY A 577 13.32 -29.41 -10.06
C GLY A 577 12.31 -28.79 -11.03
N LEU A 578 12.61 -27.59 -11.56
CA LEU A 578 11.73 -26.86 -12.47
C LEU A 578 11.78 -27.48 -13.87
N GLU A 579 10.63 -27.62 -14.52
CA GLU A 579 10.57 -28.10 -15.90
C GLU A 579 10.80 -26.93 -16.86
N ILE A 580 11.96 -26.90 -17.52
CA ILE A 580 12.32 -25.90 -18.53
C ILE A 580 12.13 -26.47 -19.94
N PRO A 581 11.55 -25.70 -20.89
CA PRO A 581 11.40 -26.17 -22.26
C PRO A 581 12.77 -26.28 -22.93
N THR A 582 12.90 -27.27 -23.80
CA THR A 582 14.12 -27.49 -24.60
C THR A 582 14.29 -26.45 -25.70
N GLU A 583 13.19 -25.89 -26.21
CA GLU A 583 13.18 -24.84 -27.24
C GLU A 583 11.96 -23.92 -27.08
N VAL A 584 12.11 -22.66 -27.49
CA VAL A 584 11.01 -21.69 -27.64
C VAL A 584 11.31 -20.89 -28.89
N GLU A 585 10.38 -20.86 -29.85
CA GLU A 585 10.60 -20.19 -31.13
C GLU A 585 11.01 -18.73 -30.95
N GLY A 586 12.16 -18.36 -31.53
CA GLY A 586 12.68 -17.00 -31.47
C GLY A 586 13.27 -16.55 -30.13
N VAL A 587 13.46 -17.48 -29.20
CA VAL A 587 14.26 -17.28 -27.99
C VAL A 587 15.53 -18.13 -28.11
N PRO A 588 16.74 -17.57 -27.89
CA PRO A 588 17.98 -18.34 -28.03
C PRO A 588 18.03 -19.54 -27.07
N LEU A 589 18.38 -20.73 -27.57
CA LEU A 589 18.36 -21.98 -26.81
C LEU A 589 19.26 -21.91 -25.56
N GLU A 590 20.39 -21.22 -25.66
CA GLU A 590 21.34 -21.05 -24.57
C GLU A 590 20.77 -20.31 -23.36
N ILE A 591 19.74 -19.46 -23.52
CA ILE A 591 19.18 -18.72 -22.39
C ILE A 591 18.17 -19.54 -21.58
N LEU A 592 17.58 -20.58 -22.18
CA LEU A 592 16.51 -21.39 -21.55
C LEU A 592 17.02 -22.17 -20.35
N ASN A 593 18.26 -22.66 -20.41
CA ASN A 593 18.96 -23.23 -19.28
C ASN A 593 20.00 -22.22 -18.75
N PRO A 594 19.75 -21.53 -17.63
CA PRO A 594 20.59 -20.46 -17.12
C PRO A 594 22.06 -20.82 -16.99
N VAL A 595 22.38 -22.06 -16.63
CA VAL A 595 23.78 -22.52 -16.49
C VAL A 595 24.58 -22.25 -17.76
N ASN A 596 23.98 -22.36 -18.95
CA ASN A 596 24.65 -22.19 -20.24
C ASN A 596 25.12 -20.75 -20.47
N THR A 597 24.41 -19.77 -19.91
CA THR A 597 24.72 -18.34 -20.05
C THR A 597 25.82 -17.84 -19.13
N TRP A 598 26.11 -18.57 -18.04
CA TRP A 598 27.18 -18.20 -17.12
C TRP A 598 28.54 -18.64 -17.65
N SER A 599 29.51 -17.74 -17.66
CA SER A 599 30.90 -18.07 -18.00
C SER A 599 31.54 -18.97 -16.92
N ASP A 600 31.28 -18.67 -15.65
CA ASP A 600 31.72 -19.45 -14.50
C ASP A 600 30.58 -20.33 -13.97
N LYS A 601 30.68 -21.65 -14.21
CA LYS A 601 29.68 -22.65 -13.79
C LYS A 601 29.70 -22.90 -12.29
N VAL A 602 30.84 -22.70 -11.63
CA VAL A 602 30.97 -22.84 -10.16
C VAL A 602 30.24 -21.67 -9.50
N ALA A 603 30.47 -20.44 -9.98
CA ALA A 603 29.76 -19.27 -9.48
C ALA A 603 28.24 -19.36 -9.70
N TYR A 604 27.79 -19.96 -10.81
CA TYR A 604 26.38 -20.27 -11.03
C TYR A 604 25.85 -21.21 -9.93
N ASN A 605 26.52 -22.34 -9.71
CA ASN A 605 26.08 -23.34 -8.73
C ASN A 605 26.04 -22.78 -7.30
N ASP A 606 27.07 -22.03 -6.88
CA ASP A 606 27.10 -21.39 -5.56
C ASP A 606 25.94 -20.39 -5.40
N THR A 607 25.60 -19.66 -6.47
CA THR A 607 24.47 -18.73 -6.47
C THR A 607 23.13 -19.47 -6.40
N LEU A 608 23.01 -20.58 -7.13
CA LEU A 608 21.81 -21.41 -7.17
C LEU A 608 21.53 -22.00 -5.78
N LEU A 609 22.54 -22.58 -5.12
CA LEU A 609 22.42 -23.12 -3.76
C LEU A 609 22.13 -22.02 -2.74
N LYS A 610 22.77 -20.85 -2.87
CA LYS A 610 22.46 -19.68 -2.03
C LYS A 610 20.99 -19.27 -2.16
N LEU A 611 20.47 -19.16 -3.38
CA LEU A 611 19.07 -18.81 -3.61
C LEU A 611 18.14 -19.90 -3.06
N GLY A 612 18.45 -21.18 -3.31
CA GLY A 612 17.70 -22.30 -2.73
C GLY A 612 17.63 -22.25 -1.21
N GLY A 613 18.72 -21.85 -0.54
CA GLY A 613 18.76 -21.68 0.91
C GLY A 613 17.89 -20.53 1.40
N LEU A 614 17.83 -19.43 0.65
CA LEU A 614 16.94 -18.30 0.95
C LEU A 614 15.46 -18.69 0.83
N PHE A 615 15.10 -19.49 -0.17
CA PHE A 615 13.75 -20.05 -0.31
C PHE A 615 13.37 -20.97 0.87
N LYS A 616 14.24 -21.92 1.24
CA LYS A 616 14.03 -22.78 2.42
C LYS A 616 13.80 -21.95 3.69
N LYS A 617 14.69 -21.00 3.96
CA LYS A 617 14.60 -20.12 5.14
C LYS A 617 13.33 -19.26 5.17
N ASN A 618 12.92 -18.71 4.02
CA ASN A 618 11.68 -17.95 3.93
C ASN A 618 10.46 -18.83 4.28
N PHE A 619 10.47 -20.09 3.81
CA PHE A 619 9.33 -20.97 3.95
C PHE A 619 9.09 -21.46 5.39
N GLU A 620 10.11 -21.42 6.26
CA GLU A 620 10.00 -21.77 7.69
C GLU A 620 8.87 -21.01 8.40
N VAL A 621 8.58 -19.78 7.99
CA VAL A 621 7.51 -18.93 8.56
C VAL A 621 6.11 -19.50 8.31
N PHE A 622 5.94 -20.30 7.25
CA PHE A 622 4.63 -20.85 6.84
C PHE A 622 4.44 -22.32 7.23
N ALA A 623 5.51 -23.00 7.67
CA ALA A 623 5.52 -24.45 7.90
C ALA A 623 4.68 -24.90 9.10
N SER A 624 4.37 -24.02 10.05
CA SER A 624 3.60 -24.35 11.25
C SER A 624 2.08 -24.32 11.04
N TYR A 625 1.59 -23.83 9.89
CA TYR A 625 0.16 -23.68 9.64
C TYR A 625 -0.45 -24.95 9.04
N LYS A 626 -1.63 -25.34 9.51
CA LYS A 626 -2.37 -26.52 9.07
C LYS A 626 -3.64 -26.12 8.34
N ILE A 627 -3.92 -26.78 7.21
CA ILE A 627 -5.20 -26.67 6.50
C ILE A 627 -5.90 -28.02 6.55
N GLY A 628 -7.10 -28.06 7.09
CA GLY A 628 -7.87 -29.30 7.26
C GLY A 628 -7.43 -30.07 8.51
N THR A 629 -7.65 -31.38 8.50
CA THR A 629 -7.41 -32.26 9.64
C THR A 629 -6.00 -32.87 9.67
N ASP A 630 -5.24 -32.80 8.57
CA ASP A 630 -3.89 -33.37 8.46
C ASP A 630 -2.84 -32.39 7.87
N ASN A 631 -1.56 -32.77 7.94
CA ASN A 631 -0.41 -31.96 7.51
C ASN A 631 0.00 -32.19 6.04
N LYS A 632 -0.74 -33.02 5.29
CA LYS A 632 -0.26 -33.53 3.99
C LYS A 632 -0.04 -32.45 2.96
N LEU A 633 -0.93 -31.45 2.89
CA LEU A 633 -0.78 -30.36 1.93
C LEU A 633 0.51 -29.55 2.20
N THR A 634 0.81 -29.28 3.46
CA THR A 634 2.04 -28.57 3.85
C THR A 634 3.28 -29.39 3.50
N GLU A 635 3.26 -30.70 3.74
CA GLU A 635 4.34 -31.62 3.37
C GLU A 635 4.55 -31.69 1.85
N GLU A 636 3.47 -31.76 1.07
CA GLU A 636 3.50 -31.75 -0.40
C GLU A 636 4.10 -30.45 -0.95
N ILE A 637 3.70 -29.30 -0.37
CA ILE A 637 4.25 -28.00 -0.77
C ILE A 637 5.74 -27.92 -0.42
N LEU A 638 6.16 -28.37 0.77
CA LEU A 638 7.56 -28.36 1.18
C LEU A 638 8.43 -29.25 0.29
N ALA A 639 7.93 -30.42 -0.10
CA ALA A 639 8.62 -31.33 -1.01
C ALA A 639 8.80 -30.77 -2.43
N ALA A 640 7.98 -29.79 -2.81
CA ALA A 640 8.06 -29.08 -4.09
C ALA A 640 9.03 -27.89 -4.09
N GLY A 641 9.62 -27.56 -2.93
CA GLY A 641 10.68 -26.56 -2.80
C GLY A 641 12.04 -27.05 -3.30
N PRO A 642 13.09 -26.21 -3.21
CA PRO A 642 14.43 -26.58 -3.63
C PRO A 642 15.00 -27.69 -2.73
N ASN A 643 15.66 -28.69 -3.34
CA ASN A 643 16.23 -29.86 -2.69
C ASN A 643 17.71 -30.02 -3.07
N PHE A 644 18.57 -30.00 -2.05
CA PHE A 644 20.03 -30.08 -2.10
C PHE A 644 20.58 -30.19 -0.68
#